data_AF-A0A501WML7-F1
#
_entry.id   AF-A0A501WML7-F1
#
_cell.length_a   1.000
_cell.length_b   1.000
_cell.length_c   1.000
_cell.angle_alpha   90.00
_cell.angle_beta   90.00
_cell.angle_gamma   90.00
#
_symmetry.space_group_name_H-M   'P 1'
#
loop_
_entity.id
_entity.type
_entity.pdbx_description
1 polymer ?
#
loop_
_entity_poly.entity_id
_entity_poly.type
_entity_poly.pdbx_seq_one_letter_code
_entity_poly.pdbx_strand_id
1 'polypeptide(L)'
;MFQPELSKDGGDYFTLDSTILRSGSEDALLSTTGNAVIISADDLLANDTDIDDDSLSIVALDNVQNGYAYINSNGDVVFTPKVGYSGEASFDYTVSDGQGGTDTATVSLNVSSNIGLSTPTVAVTVNDQSSLGDSWYQGLDSKNSSIGSKESTGSRFNGENKEFSSNNWNNENGTGADDNYVYHGTNNGGTLNTKNGEDTILVEGSYASGSISTGDSADWVHIEGNSSVEIDLGNGDNQLQVDGNHNSKGIKANSGDDTVVIGGSSNSTIDVSHGDNTVYVGGSNNSGSITTGDGKDEVYVEGSNSASISLGGNNDELEIGGNNSSEIKLGTGDDKVRIHGDNSNKIDSSSGHTEINVDGNNTGSIDLDGGDDKVRIGGTTSSQITLGNGDNTVFVENTNDADATAGKISSGTGDDTIVLMQNSGEIQSGNGKDSIYVGGNTNGSIDTDNGDDTLQVSGNVNAHVSTDAGQDTLLVKGDVNASVDLGDDADEIRVGGNTNSNASISSGEGDDTVEIAGNVNAKITTDSGADDVVIGGNLNSYDGINTGSDNDNIAIGGNVHGNISTGSGDDELIIEGHSSQGKIETGDGNDSVFLMNDNADSETNYGQVYLGEDNDYLYVNGQVNAKLDGGDGVDKVYLASYTLADYNNNVDNIRSNTKNFESIQLNDGFVTDTGNNIDGAVTLRTSSLSTDVDEIVLTSPITSGTVHKYSVDVAVKDLESSNDGNFVSVTIPSASGLTVTYAGATLSAEADGTYKVSLADGETSISGLVIEADEVIDTSAISAEVTLDDTSVFGESDADSIFGTSGDDFLTGTSGEDTLLGNAGDDVLFGGDDEAVDTLIGGAGEDIFILDNDTDLSDGFTQDVIMDFNKSEDALDISDLLVLPEDVNGEDQDAVKAFLESNVGLSSDDDGTQHLTIGSAGNEQEVAIFGADSTDISASDTITVIFQDQEYTINPDG
;
A
#
# COMPACT_ATOMS: atom_id res chain seq x y z
N MET A 1 -18.53 17.24 2.23
CA MET A 1 -19.01 17.80 3.52
C MET A 1 -20.48 17.44 3.70
N PHE A 2 -20.73 16.33 4.38
CA PHE A 2 -21.97 15.99 5.07
C PHE A 2 -21.54 15.70 6.52
N GLN A 3 -22.22 16.26 7.52
CA GLN A 3 -22.00 15.95 8.93
C GLN A 3 -23.24 15.21 9.45
N PRO A 4 -23.13 13.93 9.82
CA PRO A 4 -24.09 13.30 10.72
C PRO A 4 -23.91 13.94 12.11
N GLU A 5 -25.01 14.36 12.74
CA GLU A 5 -25.01 14.74 14.16
C GLU A 5 -25.76 13.65 14.93
N LEU A 6 -25.02 12.81 15.65
CA LEU A 6 -25.55 12.05 16.79
C LEU A 6 -26.22 13.03 17.77
N SER A 7 -27.31 12.62 18.41
CA SER A 7 -28.26 13.54 19.05
C SER A 7 -27.57 14.52 20.02
N LYS A 8 -27.80 15.84 19.81
CA LYS A 8 -27.23 16.98 20.56
C LYS A 8 -27.45 16.98 22.10
N ASP A 9 -28.17 16.00 22.63
CA ASP A 9 -28.58 16.02 24.05
C ASP A 9 -27.64 15.26 24.98
N GLY A 10 -26.62 14.55 24.48
CA GLY A 10 -25.66 13.81 25.29
C GLY A 10 -26.32 12.69 26.10
N GLY A 11 -25.75 11.48 26.06
CA GLY A 11 -26.18 10.39 26.92
C GLY A 11 -26.14 10.81 28.39
N ASP A 12 -27.31 11.09 28.98
CA ASP A 12 -27.47 11.45 30.38
C ASP A 12 -27.12 10.22 31.24
N TYR A 13 -26.00 10.27 31.96
CA TYR A 13 -25.50 9.31 32.96
C TYR A 13 -26.05 7.88 32.88
N PHE A 14 -25.29 6.94 32.33
CA PHE A 14 -25.59 5.52 32.54
C PHE A 14 -25.26 5.14 34.00
N THR A 15 -26.30 5.13 34.85
CA THR A 15 -26.20 4.56 36.20
C THR A 15 -26.76 3.14 36.14
N LEU A 16 -25.89 2.14 36.29
CA LEU A 16 -26.31 0.74 36.44
C LEU A 16 -27.16 0.60 37.72
N ASP A 17 -28.50 0.62 37.60
CA ASP A 17 -29.39 0.16 38.68
C ASP A 17 -29.44 -1.37 38.67
N SER A 18 -29.38 -1.92 39.89
CA SER A 18 -29.56 -3.31 40.31
C SER A 18 -30.75 -4.09 39.70
N THR A 19 -31.59 -3.46 38.88
CA THR A 19 -32.78 -4.06 38.27
C THR A 19 -32.61 -4.57 36.84
N ILE A 20 -31.53 -4.22 36.12
CA ILE A 20 -31.32 -4.66 34.72
C ILE A 20 -30.62 -6.05 34.65
N LEU A 21 -29.94 -6.48 35.71
CA LEU A 21 -29.15 -7.73 35.75
C LEU A 21 -29.86 -8.88 36.49
N ARG A 22 -31.04 -9.30 36.00
CA ARG A 22 -31.75 -10.47 36.56
C ARG A 22 -31.99 -11.58 35.54
N SER A 23 -30.98 -12.44 35.41
CA SER A 23 -31.09 -13.83 34.93
C SER A 23 -29.69 -14.45 34.97
N GLY A 24 -29.28 -15.34 35.87
CA GLY A 24 -29.90 -16.07 36.96
C GLY A 24 -28.81 -16.92 37.62
N SER A 25 -29.11 -17.40 38.83
CA SER A 25 -28.23 -18.05 39.81
C SER A 25 -27.35 -17.07 40.61
N GLU A 26 -27.47 -17.20 41.93
CA GLU A 26 -26.81 -16.37 42.94
C GLU A 26 -25.29 -16.48 42.81
N ASP A 27 -24.60 -15.37 43.11
CA ASP A 27 -23.15 -15.21 43.31
C ASP A 27 -22.27 -14.73 42.13
N ALA A 28 -22.74 -13.76 41.33
CA ALA A 28 -21.85 -13.00 40.43
C ALA A 28 -22.31 -11.55 40.26
N LEU A 29 -21.64 -10.64 40.98
CA LEU A 29 -21.32 -9.23 40.62
C LEU A 29 -20.91 -8.46 41.89
N LEU A 30 -19.74 -8.82 42.40
CA LEU A 30 -18.92 -8.00 43.27
C LEU A 30 -17.52 -8.11 42.69
N SER A 31 -17.01 -7.06 42.04
CA SER A 31 -15.59 -7.05 41.65
C SER A 31 -14.78 -7.12 42.93
N THR A 32 -14.00 -8.18 43.09
CA THR A 32 -12.92 -8.25 44.07
C THR A 32 -11.74 -7.46 43.52
N THR A 33 -10.88 -6.96 44.40
CA THR A 33 -9.63 -6.27 44.03
C THR A 33 -8.84 -7.08 43.01
N GLY A 34 -8.58 -6.50 41.83
CA GLY A 34 -7.75 -7.10 40.77
C GLY A 34 -8.47 -7.89 39.66
N ASN A 35 -9.77 -8.19 39.77
CA ASN A 35 -10.47 -8.97 38.73
C ASN A 35 -11.17 -8.08 37.69
N ALA A 36 -10.99 -8.40 36.41
CA ALA A 36 -11.63 -7.72 35.28
C ALA A 36 -13.15 -8.01 35.22
N VAL A 37 -13.93 -6.99 34.85
CA VAL A 37 -15.37 -7.08 34.57
C VAL A 37 -15.60 -6.80 33.09
N ILE A 38 -16.35 -7.69 32.41
CA ILE A 38 -16.77 -7.49 31.02
C ILE A 38 -18.15 -6.85 31.01
N ILE A 39 -18.29 -5.74 30.29
CA ILE A 39 -19.51 -4.96 30.10
C ILE A 39 -19.84 -5.02 28.62
N SER A 40 -21.02 -5.53 28.25
CA SER A 40 -21.34 -5.73 26.84
C SER A 40 -21.53 -4.41 26.10
N ALA A 41 -21.16 -4.38 24.82
CA ALA A 41 -21.42 -3.21 23.96
C ALA A 41 -22.92 -2.89 23.88
N ASP A 42 -23.75 -3.94 23.76
CA ASP A 42 -25.21 -3.84 23.71
C ASP A 42 -25.78 -3.15 24.96
N ASP A 43 -25.23 -3.41 26.16
CA ASP A 43 -25.68 -2.78 27.40
C ASP A 43 -25.30 -1.29 27.45
N LEU A 44 -24.13 -0.93 26.93
CA LEU A 44 -23.65 0.47 26.89
C LEU A 44 -24.38 1.29 25.83
N LEU A 45 -24.68 0.69 24.68
CA LEU A 45 -25.35 1.36 23.55
C LEU A 45 -26.88 1.33 23.66
N ALA A 46 -27.45 0.67 24.66
CA ALA A 46 -28.89 0.48 24.80
C ALA A 46 -29.71 1.79 24.88
N ASN A 47 -29.07 2.89 25.26
CA ASN A 47 -29.68 4.23 25.34
C ASN A 47 -29.20 5.19 24.25
N ASP A 48 -28.38 4.73 23.30
CA ASP A 48 -27.87 5.52 22.19
C ASP A 48 -28.72 5.24 20.94
N THR A 49 -29.00 6.28 20.16
CA THR A 49 -29.80 6.16 18.93
C THR A 49 -29.20 7.00 17.83
N ASP A 50 -29.03 6.40 16.66
CA ASP A 50 -28.73 7.11 15.44
C ASP A 50 -30.02 7.64 14.78
N ILE A 51 -29.93 8.78 14.08
CA ILE A 51 -31.09 9.42 13.44
C ILE A 51 -31.46 8.76 12.10
N ASP A 52 -30.48 8.15 11.45
CA ASP A 52 -30.59 7.42 10.19
C ASP A 52 -30.73 5.89 10.41
N ASP A 53 -30.71 5.45 11.68
CA ASP A 53 -30.87 4.07 12.17
C ASP A 53 -29.67 3.17 11.80
N ASP A 54 -28.49 3.77 11.64
CA ASP A 54 -27.22 3.07 11.38
C ASP A 54 -26.70 2.31 12.63
N SER A 55 -25.89 1.28 12.39
CA SER A 55 -25.33 0.44 13.47
C SER A 55 -24.26 1.19 14.25
N LEU A 56 -24.48 1.34 15.56
CA LEU A 56 -23.53 2.00 16.45
C LEU A 56 -22.46 1.04 16.98
N SER A 57 -21.25 1.55 17.17
CA SER A 57 -20.12 0.81 17.76
C SER A 57 -19.30 1.69 18.69
N ILE A 58 -18.69 1.10 19.72
CA ILE A 58 -17.75 1.80 20.61
C ILE A 58 -16.37 1.76 19.96
N VAL A 59 -15.75 2.91 19.77
CA VAL A 59 -14.47 3.05 19.03
C VAL A 59 -13.31 3.57 19.87
N ALA A 60 -13.57 4.16 21.05
CA ALA A 60 -12.51 4.62 21.95
C ALA A 60 -12.98 4.65 23.41
N LEU A 61 -12.01 4.59 24.33
CA LEU A 61 -12.21 4.74 25.77
C LEU A 61 -11.22 5.78 26.30
N ASP A 62 -11.69 6.67 27.18
CA ASP A 62 -10.91 7.78 27.74
C ASP A 62 -11.21 8.01 29.23
N ASN A 63 -10.44 8.87 29.88
CA ASN A 63 -10.68 9.37 31.25
C ASN A 63 -10.90 8.28 32.32
N VAL A 64 -10.34 7.09 32.15
CA VAL A 64 -10.49 5.97 33.09
C VAL A 64 -9.99 6.36 34.50
N GLN A 65 -10.85 6.25 35.51
CA GLN A 65 -10.59 6.55 36.91
C GLN A 65 -10.61 5.27 37.75
N ASN A 66 -9.57 5.11 38.57
CA ASN A 66 -9.45 4.05 39.58
C ASN A 66 -9.50 2.61 38.99
N GLY A 67 -9.10 2.46 37.73
CA GLY A 67 -8.94 1.20 37.03
C GLY A 67 -8.37 1.40 35.63
N TYR A 68 -8.43 0.34 34.83
CA TYR A 68 -8.07 0.29 33.42
C TYR A 68 -9.27 -0.21 32.62
N ALA A 69 -9.43 0.26 31.38
CA ALA A 69 -10.51 -0.17 30.49
C ALA A 69 -9.99 -0.34 29.06
N TYR A 70 -10.43 -1.40 28.37
CA TYR A 70 -10.16 -1.62 26.95
C TYR A 70 -11.37 -2.25 26.25
N ILE A 71 -11.40 -2.19 24.92
CA ILE A 71 -12.43 -2.84 24.08
C ILE A 71 -11.85 -4.17 23.60
N ASN A 72 -12.54 -5.29 23.84
CA ASN A 72 -12.08 -6.60 23.40
C ASN A 72 -12.47 -6.89 21.94
N SER A 73 -12.05 -8.04 21.40
CA SER A 73 -12.33 -8.46 20.02
C SER A 73 -13.82 -8.60 19.67
N ASN A 74 -14.71 -8.67 20.67
CA ASN A 74 -16.16 -8.75 20.46
C ASN A 74 -16.83 -7.38 20.48
N GLY A 75 -16.08 -6.29 20.72
CA GLY A 75 -16.60 -4.94 20.90
C GLY A 75 -17.05 -4.61 22.32
N ASP A 76 -16.94 -5.56 23.27
CA ASP A 76 -17.32 -5.35 24.68
C ASP A 76 -16.22 -4.61 25.44
N VAL A 77 -16.61 -3.82 26.45
CA VAL A 77 -15.66 -3.09 27.31
C VAL A 77 -15.25 -3.95 28.50
N VAL A 78 -13.95 -4.15 28.67
CA VAL A 78 -13.35 -4.85 29.82
C VAL A 78 -12.77 -3.82 30.78
N PHE A 79 -13.31 -3.72 32.00
CA PHE A 79 -12.82 -2.83 33.05
C PHE A 79 -12.16 -3.61 34.18
N THR A 80 -10.91 -3.27 34.51
CA THR A 80 -10.16 -3.85 35.63
C THR A 80 -9.89 -2.77 36.69
N PRO A 81 -10.43 -2.88 37.92
CA PRO A 81 -10.12 -1.94 38.98
C PRO A 81 -8.64 -1.95 39.35
N LYS A 82 -8.12 -0.81 39.82
CA LYS A 82 -6.78 -0.77 40.40
C LYS A 82 -6.67 -1.76 41.56
N VAL A 83 -5.63 -2.58 41.57
CA VAL A 83 -5.39 -3.56 42.64
C VAL A 83 -5.38 -2.87 44.01
N GLY A 84 -6.05 -3.45 45.00
CA GLY A 84 -6.21 -2.85 46.34
C GLY A 84 -7.24 -1.70 46.43
N TYR A 85 -7.77 -1.18 45.31
CA TYR A 85 -8.73 -0.08 45.33
C TYR A 85 -10.14 -0.53 45.72
N SER A 86 -10.82 0.28 46.54
CA SER A 86 -12.25 0.18 46.77
C SER A 86 -12.85 1.59 46.81
N GLY A 87 -13.99 1.77 46.12
CA GLY A 87 -14.59 3.08 45.90
C GLY A 87 -15.15 3.27 44.50
N GLU A 88 -15.55 4.50 44.17
CA GLU A 88 -16.12 4.85 42.86
C GLU A 88 -15.04 4.87 41.77
N ALA A 89 -15.38 4.32 40.60
CA ALA A 89 -14.55 4.30 39.42
C ALA A 89 -15.39 4.74 38.20
N SER A 90 -14.74 5.15 37.12
CA SER A 90 -15.44 5.63 35.93
C SER A 90 -14.57 5.52 34.68
N PHE A 91 -15.18 5.60 33.50
CA PHE A 91 -14.48 5.81 32.23
C PHE A 91 -15.42 6.46 31.23
N ASP A 92 -14.87 7.11 30.22
CA ASP A 92 -15.62 7.66 29.09
C ASP A 92 -15.50 6.70 27.89
N TYR A 93 -16.53 6.60 27.06
CA TYR A 93 -16.52 5.86 25.80
C TYR A 93 -16.98 6.75 24.64
N THR A 94 -16.39 6.55 23.46
CA THR A 94 -16.79 7.21 22.21
C THR A 94 -17.53 6.21 21.33
N VAL A 95 -18.71 6.61 20.87
CA VAL A 95 -19.53 5.85 19.91
C VAL A 95 -19.37 6.41 18.50
N SER A 96 -19.43 5.55 17.49
CA SER A 96 -19.36 5.88 16.07
C SER A 96 -20.48 5.19 15.27
N ASP A 97 -21.02 5.89 14.28
CA ASP A 97 -21.96 5.38 13.28
C ASP A 97 -21.27 4.71 12.07
N GLY A 98 -19.92 4.75 12.01
CA GLY A 98 -19.14 4.26 10.86
C GLY A 98 -19.11 5.19 9.64
N GLN A 99 -19.89 6.27 9.66
CA GLN A 99 -20.09 7.23 8.56
C GLN A 99 -19.56 8.64 8.89
N GLY A 100 -18.82 8.76 10.00
CA GLY A 100 -18.09 9.95 10.42
C GLY A 100 -18.77 10.76 11.53
N GLY A 101 -19.92 10.31 12.05
CA GLY A 101 -20.56 10.84 13.26
C GLY A 101 -20.02 10.16 14.51
N THR A 102 -19.62 10.96 15.51
CA THR A 102 -19.16 10.45 16.83
C THR A 102 -19.73 11.24 18.01
N ASP A 103 -19.91 10.57 19.15
CA ASP A 103 -20.33 11.18 20.43
C ASP A 103 -19.67 10.48 21.63
N THR A 104 -19.68 11.08 22.83
CA THR A 104 -18.98 10.57 24.03
C THR A 104 -19.90 10.52 25.25
N ALA A 105 -19.83 9.44 26.04
CA ALA A 105 -20.57 9.27 27.29
C ALA A 105 -19.71 8.66 28.43
N THR A 106 -20.10 8.89 29.68
CA THR A 106 -19.37 8.43 30.88
C THR A 106 -20.09 7.28 31.57
N VAL A 107 -19.35 6.20 31.87
CA VAL A 107 -19.75 5.07 32.71
C VAL A 107 -19.26 5.28 34.14
N SER A 108 -20.11 5.06 35.13
CA SER A 108 -19.76 5.07 36.56
C SER A 108 -19.99 3.71 37.20
N LEU A 109 -19.01 3.23 37.96
CA LEU A 109 -19.01 1.93 38.64
C LEU A 109 -18.51 2.04 40.09
N ASN A 110 -18.80 1.04 40.92
CA ASN A 110 -18.37 1.01 42.32
C ASN A 110 -17.62 -0.29 42.62
N VAL A 111 -16.37 -0.15 43.07
CA VAL A 111 -15.44 -1.24 43.37
C VAL A 111 -15.56 -1.60 44.85
N SER A 112 -16.10 -2.78 45.13
CA SER A 112 -16.23 -3.30 46.50
C SER A 112 -14.92 -3.93 46.99
N SER A 113 -14.49 -3.63 48.22
CA SER A 113 -13.44 -4.40 48.88
C SER A 113 -13.99 -5.76 49.27
N ASN A 114 -13.55 -6.82 48.59
CA ASN A 114 -13.75 -8.18 49.08
C ASN A 114 -12.44 -8.66 49.69
N ILE A 115 -12.27 -8.45 50.99
CA ILE A 115 -11.41 -9.31 51.80
C ILE A 115 -12.17 -10.62 51.97
N GLY A 116 -12.30 -11.35 50.87
CA GLY A 116 -12.89 -12.66 50.81
C GLY A 116 -11.90 -13.63 51.43
N LEU A 117 -11.90 -13.70 52.75
CA LEU A 117 -11.45 -14.89 53.46
C LEU A 117 -12.24 -16.07 52.89
N SER A 118 -11.68 -16.74 51.89
CA SER A 118 -11.90 -18.17 51.74
C SER A 118 -11.27 -18.81 52.96
N THR A 119 -12.00 -18.83 54.08
CA THR A 119 -11.82 -19.95 54.99
C THR A 119 -12.07 -21.19 54.16
N PRO A 120 -11.14 -22.16 54.09
CA PRO A 120 -11.41 -23.41 53.42
C PRO A 120 -12.69 -23.99 54.01
N THR A 121 -13.74 -24.07 53.20
CA THR A 121 -14.94 -24.81 53.56
C THR A 121 -14.58 -26.28 53.42
N VAL A 122 -13.90 -26.82 54.44
CA VAL A 122 -14.10 -28.24 54.77
C VAL A 122 -15.57 -28.33 55.16
N ALA A 123 -16.37 -28.98 54.31
CA ALA A 123 -17.75 -29.32 54.61
C ALA A 123 -17.78 -30.17 55.90
N VAL A 124 -17.94 -29.51 57.05
CA VAL A 124 -18.43 -30.14 58.27
C VAL A 124 -19.86 -29.69 58.43
N THR A 125 -20.78 -30.53 57.97
CA THR A 125 -22.21 -30.39 58.26
C THR A 125 -22.43 -30.28 59.78
N VAL A 126 -22.79 -29.09 60.27
CA VAL A 126 -23.44 -28.96 61.57
C VAL A 126 -24.52 -27.87 61.48
N ASN A 127 -25.77 -28.31 61.60
CA ASN A 127 -26.94 -27.46 61.71
C ASN A 127 -26.86 -26.62 63.00
N ASP A 128 -26.57 -25.33 62.93
CA ASP A 128 -27.40 -24.29 63.55
C ASP A 128 -26.93 -22.88 63.13
N GLN A 129 -27.80 -22.17 62.42
CA GLN A 129 -27.66 -20.77 62.06
C GLN A 129 -28.05 -19.92 63.27
N SER A 130 -27.07 -19.31 63.96
CA SER A 130 -27.25 -17.99 64.57
C SER A 130 -25.93 -17.44 65.13
N SER A 131 -25.63 -16.21 64.73
CA SER A 131 -24.63 -15.26 65.26
C SER A 131 -23.17 -15.45 64.85
N LEU A 132 -22.75 -14.79 63.76
CA LEU A 132 -21.44 -14.13 63.66
C LEU A 132 -21.55 -12.91 62.73
N GLY A 133 -21.92 -11.77 63.31
CA GLY A 133 -21.46 -10.46 62.87
C GLY A 133 -20.38 -10.01 63.87
N ASP A 134 -19.35 -9.34 63.37
CA ASP A 134 -18.36 -8.55 64.12
C ASP A 134 -17.61 -9.25 65.27
N SER A 135 -16.59 -10.08 64.99
CA SER A 135 -15.62 -10.49 66.04
C SER A 135 -14.32 -11.14 65.52
N TRP A 136 -13.43 -10.39 64.87
CA TRP A 136 -12.03 -10.83 64.69
C TRP A 136 -10.97 -9.80 65.14
N TYR A 137 -11.37 -8.65 65.69
CA TYR A 137 -10.44 -7.56 66.06
C TYR A 137 -10.57 -7.00 67.49
N GLN A 138 -11.11 -7.76 68.45
CA GLN A 138 -11.16 -7.34 69.86
C GLN A 138 -10.88 -8.52 70.80
N GLY A 139 -9.59 -8.85 70.95
CA GLY A 139 -9.18 -9.98 71.79
C GLY A 139 -7.84 -9.84 72.51
N LEU A 140 -7.12 -8.71 72.41
CA LEU A 140 -5.86 -8.50 73.14
C LEU A 140 -5.83 -7.09 73.77
N ASP A 141 -6.74 -6.84 74.72
CA ASP A 141 -6.48 -5.81 75.74
C ASP A 141 -5.40 -6.33 76.67
N SER A 142 -4.25 -5.65 76.61
CA SER A 142 -3.21 -5.43 77.61
C SER A 142 -3.55 -5.70 79.08
N LYS A 143 -3.88 -6.95 79.46
CA LYS A 143 -4.00 -7.37 80.87
C LYS A 143 -4.22 -8.88 81.05
N ASN A 144 -3.22 -9.71 80.76
CA ASN A 144 -3.09 -10.94 81.56
C ASN A 144 -1.66 -11.44 81.70
N SER A 145 -1.02 -10.98 82.78
CA SER A 145 0.07 -11.70 83.41
C SER A 145 -0.45 -13.06 83.88
N SER A 146 0.20 -14.14 83.43
CA SER A 146 0.12 -15.54 83.90
C SER A 146 -0.73 -16.50 83.06
N ILE A 147 -0.10 -17.21 82.12
CA ILE A 147 -0.57 -18.53 81.65
C ILE A 147 0.08 -19.63 82.49
N GLY A 148 -0.77 -20.28 83.30
CA GLY A 148 -0.55 -21.64 83.77
C GLY A 148 -1.31 -22.59 82.86
N SER A 149 -0.62 -23.64 82.42
CA SER A 149 -1.10 -24.72 81.57
C SER A 149 -2.55 -25.14 81.82
N LYS A 150 -3.37 -25.13 80.75
CA LYS A 150 -4.57 -25.95 80.68
C LYS A 150 -4.98 -26.20 79.23
N GLU A 151 -4.77 -27.44 78.81
CA GLU A 151 -5.33 -28.05 77.61
C GLU A 151 -6.85 -27.81 77.52
N SER A 152 -7.32 -27.40 76.35
CA SER A 152 -8.74 -27.39 75.98
C SER A 152 -8.93 -28.31 74.78
N THR A 153 -9.40 -29.52 75.08
CA THR A 153 -9.85 -30.50 74.10
C THR A 153 -11.13 -30.02 73.40
N GLY A 154 -11.02 -29.61 72.14
CA GLY A 154 -12.16 -29.25 71.27
C GLY A 154 -11.68 -29.08 69.83
N SER A 155 -11.72 -30.17 69.06
CA SER A 155 -11.20 -30.38 67.71
C SER A 155 -11.28 -29.19 66.74
N ARG A 156 -10.10 -28.65 66.43
CA ARG A 156 -9.59 -28.27 65.08
C ARG A 156 -8.09 -27.94 65.11
N PHE A 157 -7.51 -27.78 66.31
CA PHE A 157 -6.07 -27.73 66.56
C PHE A 157 -5.68 -28.87 67.50
N ASN A 158 -4.66 -29.66 67.14
CA ASN A 158 -4.17 -30.78 67.96
C ASN A 158 -2.75 -30.55 68.51
N GLY A 159 -2.16 -29.36 68.29
CA GLY A 159 -0.84 -28.95 68.81
C GLY A 159 -0.88 -28.02 70.03
N GLU A 160 0.28 -27.48 70.42
CA GLU A 160 0.53 -26.58 71.54
C GLU A 160 0.29 -25.10 71.18
N ASN A 161 -0.42 -24.36 72.04
CA ASN A 161 -0.45 -22.89 72.00
C ASN A 161 0.61 -22.32 72.95
N LYS A 162 1.57 -21.55 72.43
CA LYS A 162 2.65 -20.94 73.22
C LYS A 162 2.69 -19.42 73.07
N GLU A 163 2.60 -18.72 74.21
CA GLU A 163 2.81 -17.28 74.31
C GLU A 163 4.15 -16.98 74.98
N PHE A 164 4.95 -16.10 74.38
CA PHE A 164 6.27 -15.70 74.88
C PHE A 164 6.31 -14.20 75.17
N SER A 165 6.85 -13.84 76.34
CA SER A 165 6.95 -12.45 76.79
C SER A 165 8.40 -12.00 77.06
N SER A 166 9.40 -12.72 76.54
CA SER A 166 10.83 -12.49 76.83
C SER A 166 11.67 -12.37 75.56
N ASN A 167 12.59 -11.39 75.51
CA ASN A 167 13.43 -10.94 74.38
C ASN A 167 14.35 -11.96 73.65
N ASN A 168 14.15 -13.27 73.76
CA ASN A 168 14.90 -14.28 73.00
C ASN A 168 13.99 -15.45 72.60
N TRP A 169 14.11 -15.94 71.36
CA TRP A 169 13.62 -17.27 71.00
C TRP A 169 14.46 -18.33 71.71
N ASN A 170 13.85 -19.13 72.58
CA ASN A 170 14.55 -20.16 73.34
C ASN A 170 14.83 -21.42 72.50
N ASN A 171 15.38 -21.29 71.30
CA ASN A 171 15.70 -22.42 70.40
C ASN A 171 14.59 -23.51 70.44
N GLU A 172 13.36 -23.06 70.17
CA GLU A 172 12.15 -23.85 70.35
C GLU A 172 12.01 -24.84 69.19
N ASN A 173 11.65 -26.08 69.50
CA ASN A 173 11.27 -27.08 68.51
C ASN A 173 9.79 -27.40 68.71
N GLY A 174 8.97 -27.24 67.68
CA GLY A 174 7.55 -27.58 67.72
C GLY A 174 7.29 -29.08 67.76
N THR A 175 6.01 -29.42 67.92
CA THR A 175 5.58 -30.76 68.31
C THR A 175 5.42 -31.70 67.13
N GLY A 176 5.32 -31.17 65.90
CA GLY A 176 4.96 -31.94 64.72
C GLY A 176 3.44 -32.02 64.46
N ALA A 177 2.66 -31.14 65.09
CA ALA A 177 1.21 -30.98 64.96
C ALA A 177 0.89 -29.48 64.90
N ASP A 178 -0.31 -29.11 64.45
CA ASP A 178 -0.76 -27.72 64.26
C ASP A 178 -0.63 -26.88 65.56
N ASP A 179 0.46 -26.13 65.66
CA ASP A 179 0.89 -25.34 66.82
C ASP A 179 0.60 -23.83 66.58
N ASN A 180 0.26 -23.07 67.63
CA ASN A 180 0.11 -21.61 67.56
C ASN A 180 1.16 -20.91 68.43
N TYR A 181 1.92 -19.99 67.85
CA TYR A 181 2.97 -19.22 68.50
C TYR A 181 2.63 -17.73 68.51
N VAL A 182 2.60 -17.10 69.68
CA VAL A 182 2.49 -15.63 69.80
C VAL A 182 3.68 -15.10 70.59
N TYR A 183 4.38 -14.13 70.01
CA TYR A 183 5.56 -13.53 70.62
C TYR A 183 5.34 -12.03 70.84
N HIS A 184 5.40 -11.60 72.10
CA HIS A 184 5.21 -10.20 72.47
C HIS A 184 6.56 -9.51 72.75
N GLY A 185 6.95 -8.53 71.92
CA GLY A 185 8.05 -7.59 72.17
C GLY A 185 9.18 -7.58 71.13
N THR A 186 10.16 -6.69 71.31
CA THR A 186 11.32 -6.57 70.39
C THR A 186 12.23 -7.79 70.51
N ASN A 187 12.26 -8.64 69.49
CA ASN A 187 13.11 -9.82 69.48
C ASN A 187 14.56 -9.47 69.04
N ASN A 188 15.54 -9.80 69.89
CA ASN A 188 16.96 -9.53 69.69
C ASN A 188 17.78 -10.82 69.43
N GLY A 189 17.18 -11.82 68.75
CA GLY A 189 17.86 -13.01 68.26
C GLY A 189 17.36 -14.35 68.83
N GLY A 190 17.68 -15.43 68.13
CA GLY A 190 17.34 -16.82 68.44
C GLY A 190 16.79 -17.57 67.21
N THR A 191 16.34 -18.81 67.38
CA THR A 191 15.76 -19.65 66.30
C THR A 191 14.43 -20.24 66.77
N LEU A 192 13.40 -20.17 65.93
CA LEU A 192 12.13 -20.89 66.07
C LEU A 192 12.04 -21.93 64.96
N ASN A 193 11.83 -23.20 65.30
CA ASN A 193 11.57 -24.27 64.35
C ASN A 193 10.27 -24.99 64.74
N THR A 194 9.21 -24.89 63.95
CA THR A 194 7.90 -25.47 64.31
C THR A 194 7.77 -26.95 63.91
N LYS A 195 8.56 -27.40 62.92
CA LYS A 195 8.45 -28.71 62.27
C LYS A 195 7.11 -28.86 61.53
N ASN A 196 6.74 -30.07 61.13
CA ASN A 196 5.51 -30.36 60.38
C ASN A 196 4.24 -30.03 61.20
N GLY A 197 3.11 -29.78 60.53
CA GLY A 197 1.87 -29.30 61.13
C GLY A 197 1.47 -27.96 60.50
N GLU A 198 0.18 -27.64 60.43
CA GLU A 198 -0.27 -26.33 59.93
C GLU A 198 -0.12 -25.29 61.05
N ASP A 199 1.01 -24.59 61.09
CA ASP A 199 1.39 -23.73 62.22
C ASP A 199 1.06 -22.25 61.96
N THR A 200 0.69 -21.54 63.03
CA THR A 200 0.43 -20.10 63.00
C THR A 200 1.41 -19.37 63.91
N ILE A 201 2.16 -18.41 63.39
CA ILE A 201 3.19 -17.65 64.11
C ILE A 201 2.86 -16.16 64.02
N LEU A 202 2.63 -15.52 65.17
CA LEU A 202 2.45 -14.08 65.31
C LEU A 202 3.61 -13.47 66.11
N VAL A 203 4.31 -12.51 65.53
CA VAL A 203 5.35 -11.73 66.19
C VAL A 203 4.90 -10.28 66.35
N GLU A 204 4.56 -9.89 67.57
CA GLU A 204 4.13 -8.54 67.90
C GLU A 204 5.32 -7.64 68.31
N GLY A 205 5.39 -6.44 67.74
CA GLY A 205 6.32 -5.38 68.14
C GLY A 205 7.28 -4.90 67.05
N SER A 206 7.73 -3.64 67.16
CA SER A 206 8.29 -2.86 66.03
C SER A 206 9.60 -3.36 65.36
N TYR A 207 10.28 -4.37 65.89
CA TYR A 207 11.51 -4.92 65.32
C TYR A 207 11.76 -6.36 65.75
N ALA A 208 11.89 -7.28 64.79
CA ALA A 208 12.21 -8.70 65.02
C ALA A 208 13.56 -9.09 64.38
N SER A 209 14.33 -9.96 65.06
CA SER A 209 15.60 -10.54 64.56
C SER A 209 15.77 -11.99 65.04
N GLY A 210 16.44 -12.84 64.25
CA GLY A 210 16.60 -14.28 64.51
C GLY A 210 16.39 -15.12 63.23
N SER A 211 16.09 -16.41 63.37
CA SER A 211 15.56 -17.26 62.28
C SER A 211 14.23 -17.98 62.60
N ILE A 212 13.25 -17.96 61.69
CA ILE A 212 12.03 -18.79 61.74
C ILE A 212 12.16 -19.88 60.69
N SER A 213 11.85 -21.12 61.05
CA SER A 213 11.77 -22.24 60.14
C SER A 213 10.48 -23.01 60.37
N THR A 214 9.69 -23.21 59.33
CA THR A 214 8.45 -23.98 59.38
C THR A 214 8.59 -25.29 58.59
N GLY A 215 7.54 -26.11 58.57
CA GLY A 215 7.61 -27.54 58.29
C GLY A 215 7.44 -27.94 56.83
N ASP A 216 6.70 -29.04 56.61
CA ASP A 216 6.29 -29.51 55.28
C ASP A 216 4.77 -29.30 55.07
N SER A 217 4.17 -28.32 55.72
CA SER A 217 2.72 -28.13 55.83
C SER A 217 2.39 -26.66 55.60
N ALA A 218 1.13 -26.34 55.37
CA ALA A 218 0.72 -24.95 55.12
C ALA A 218 0.82 -24.13 56.42
N ASP A 219 1.76 -23.20 56.47
CA ASP A 219 2.07 -22.38 57.64
C ASP A 219 1.72 -20.89 57.42
N TRP A 220 1.30 -20.20 58.48
CA TRP A 220 1.05 -18.75 58.46
C TRP A 220 1.96 -18.01 59.42
N VAL A 221 2.74 -17.06 58.90
CA VAL A 221 3.67 -16.23 59.66
C VAL A 221 3.32 -14.76 59.50
N HIS A 222 3.04 -14.07 60.61
CA HIS A 222 2.78 -12.64 60.64
C HIS A 222 3.75 -11.92 61.58
N ILE A 223 4.40 -10.86 61.08
CA ILE A 223 5.31 -10.02 61.83
C ILE A 223 4.83 -8.57 61.77
N GLU A 224 4.43 -8.05 62.92
CA GLU A 224 4.06 -6.64 63.04
C GLU A 224 5.32 -5.75 62.96
N GLY A 225 5.30 -4.74 62.09
CA GLY A 225 6.39 -3.78 61.94
C GLY A 225 7.63 -4.30 61.20
N ASN A 226 8.81 -3.76 61.52
CA ASN A 226 10.02 -4.05 60.76
C ASN A 226 10.61 -5.43 61.14
N SER A 227 11.17 -6.13 60.17
CA SER A 227 11.78 -7.45 60.38
C SER A 227 13.21 -7.52 59.84
N SER A 228 14.06 -8.28 60.53
CA SER A 228 15.40 -8.70 60.12
C SER A 228 15.60 -10.21 60.35
N VAL A 229 14.48 -10.93 60.44
CA VAL A 229 14.43 -12.38 60.66
C VAL A 229 14.75 -13.10 59.37
N GLU A 230 15.60 -14.12 59.42
CA GLU A 230 15.77 -15.09 58.32
C GLU A 230 14.61 -16.09 58.39
N ILE A 231 13.82 -16.21 57.32
CA ILE A 231 12.57 -16.98 57.32
C ILE A 231 12.71 -18.12 56.31
N ASP A 232 12.49 -19.36 56.75
CA ASP A 232 12.44 -20.56 55.92
C ASP A 232 11.07 -21.22 56.13
N LEU A 233 10.15 -21.00 55.20
CA LEU A 233 8.77 -21.50 55.25
C LEU A 233 8.67 -23.00 54.90
N GLY A 234 9.79 -23.66 54.58
CA GLY A 234 9.75 -25.10 54.36
C GLY A 234 8.97 -25.46 53.09
N ASN A 235 8.12 -26.48 53.12
CA ASN A 235 7.25 -26.89 52.01
C ASN A 235 5.78 -26.68 52.42
N GLY A 236 4.85 -26.70 51.45
CA GLY A 236 3.42 -26.47 51.67
C GLY A 236 3.00 -25.09 51.16
N ASP A 237 1.70 -24.80 51.18
CA ASP A 237 1.16 -23.51 50.70
C ASP A 237 1.22 -22.50 51.85
N ASN A 238 2.34 -21.77 51.97
CA ASN A 238 2.62 -20.93 53.13
C ASN A 238 2.25 -19.47 52.88
N GLN A 239 2.01 -18.76 53.98
CA GLN A 239 1.71 -17.34 53.95
C GLN A 239 2.62 -16.59 54.92
N LEU A 240 3.31 -15.57 54.42
CA LEU A 240 4.13 -14.66 55.20
C LEU A 240 3.62 -13.23 55.02
N GLN A 241 3.36 -12.54 56.14
CA GLN A 241 3.06 -11.11 56.17
C GLN A 241 4.04 -10.39 57.10
N VAL A 242 4.70 -9.35 56.59
CA VAL A 242 5.52 -8.40 57.35
C VAL A 242 4.95 -7.01 57.13
N ASP A 243 4.42 -6.35 58.15
CA ASP A 243 3.76 -5.04 57.94
C ASP A 243 4.73 -3.90 57.60
N GLY A 244 5.99 -4.00 58.02
CA GLY A 244 7.03 -2.98 57.81
C GLY A 244 8.11 -3.40 56.83
N ASN A 245 9.30 -2.81 56.96
CA ASN A 245 10.45 -3.13 56.11
C ASN A 245 11.06 -4.49 56.49
N HIS A 246 11.52 -5.27 55.51
CA HIS A 246 12.25 -6.51 55.74
C HIS A 246 13.73 -6.40 55.32
N ASN A 247 14.63 -6.55 56.29
CA ASN A 247 16.08 -6.36 56.17
C ASN A 247 16.83 -7.55 56.76
N SER A 248 16.74 -8.71 56.13
CA SER A 248 17.35 -9.96 56.59
C SER A 248 18.28 -10.56 55.52
N LYS A 249 18.81 -11.76 55.82
CA LYS A 249 19.57 -12.56 54.85
C LYS A 249 18.69 -13.26 53.81
N GLY A 250 17.42 -13.51 54.13
CA GLY A 250 16.47 -14.02 53.15
C GLY A 250 15.17 -14.58 53.73
N ILE A 251 14.18 -14.65 52.84
CA ILE A 251 12.94 -15.41 52.96
C ILE A 251 13.06 -16.55 51.95
N LYS A 252 12.79 -17.77 52.40
CA LYS A 252 12.80 -18.97 51.57
C LYS A 252 11.50 -19.72 51.73
N ALA A 253 10.90 -20.15 50.64
CA ALA A 253 9.87 -21.18 50.59
C ALA A 253 10.28 -22.20 49.51
N ASN A 254 10.20 -23.49 49.81
CA ASN A 254 10.83 -24.52 48.98
C ASN A 254 9.87 -25.07 47.91
N SER A 255 8.61 -25.33 48.25
CA SER A 255 7.60 -25.84 47.31
C SER A 255 6.19 -25.63 47.85
N GLY A 256 5.25 -25.31 46.99
CA GLY A 256 3.85 -25.08 47.33
C GLY A 256 3.43 -23.71 46.81
N ASP A 257 2.14 -23.40 46.88
CA ASP A 257 1.64 -22.11 46.40
C ASP A 257 1.81 -21.08 47.52
N ASP A 258 2.95 -20.39 47.55
CA ASP A 258 3.36 -19.53 48.65
C ASP A 258 3.00 -18.05 48.42
N THR A 259 2.55 -17.37 49.47
CA THR A 259 2.29 -15.92 49.47
C THR A 259 3.25 -15.20 50.41
N VAL A 260 4.04 -14.25 49.89
CA VAL A 260 4.97 -13.41 50.67
C VAL A 260 4.60 -11.94 50.51
N VAL A 261 4.19 -11.30 51.60
CA VAL A 261 3.81 -9.88 51.64
C VAL A 261 4.72 -9.10 52.57
N ILE A 262 5.36 -8.06 52.04
CA ILE A 262 6.16 -7.08 52.78
C ILE A 262 5.50 -5.71 52.59
N GLY A 263 4.87 -5.17 53.63
CA GLY A 263 4.19 -3.88 53.57
C GLY A 263 5.10 -2.66 53.41
N GLY A 264 6.41 -2.81 53.64
CA GLY A 264 7.43 -1.78 53.40
C GLY A 264 8.47 -2.16 52.35
N SER A 265 9.65 -1.57 52.42
CA SER A 265 10.78 -1.91 51.54
C SER A 265 11.45 -3.23 51.91
N SER A 266 11.92 -3.96 50.90
CA SER A 266 12.75 -5.16 51.06
C SER A 266 14.20 -4.89 50.65
N ASN A 267 15.13 -5.39 51.47
CA ASN A 267 16.56 -5.47 51.16
C ASN A 267 17.08 -6.91 51.24
N SER A 268 16.17 -7.89 51.17
CA SER A 268 16.45 -9.31 51.46
C SER A 268 16.25 -10.15 50.19
N THR A 269 16.95 -11.29 50.10
CA THR A 269 16.63 -12.31 49.09
C THR A 269 15.29 -12.96 49.41
N ILE A 270 14.40 -13.07 48.43
CA ILE A 270 13.14 -13.79 48.49
C ILE A 270 13.25 -14.91 47.46
N ASP A 271 13.10 -16.15 47.89
CA ASP A 271 13.23 -17.35 47.07
C ASP A 271 12.04 -18.27 47.36
N VAL A 272 11.03 -18.29 46.48
CA VAL A 272 9.79 -19.09 46.61
C VAL A 272 9.76 -20.26 45.61
N SER A 273 10.93 -20.85 45.36
CA SER A 273 11.40 -21.66 44.23
C SER A 273 10.44 -22.60 43.43
N HIS A 274 9.25 -23.00 43.90
CA HIS A 274 8.34 -23.86 43.13
C HIS A 274 6.88 -23.71 43.59
N GLY A 275 5.93 -23.68 42.65
CA GLY A 275 4.49 -23.53 42.90
C GLY A 275 3.95 -22.25 42.25
N ASP A 276 2.65 -22.00 42.32
CA ASP A 276 2.07 -20.75 41.84
C ASP A 276 2.15 -19.72 42.98
N ASN A 277 3.18 -18.87 42.98
CA ASN A 277 3.51 -18.01 44.12
C ASN A 277 3.09 -16.56 43.92
N THR A 278 2.86 -15.86 45.03
CA THR A 278 2.62 -14.41 45.03
C THR A 278 3.62 -13.70 45.93
N VAL A 279 4.38 -12.75 45.39
CA VAL A 279 5.32 -11.90 46.14
C VAL A 279 4.92 -10.43 46.02
N TYR A 280 4.59 -9.79 47.14
CA TYR A 280 4.22 -8.38 47.19
C TYR A 280 5.18 -7.58 48.07
N VAL A 281 5.70 -6.47 47.54
CA VAL A 281 6.55 -5.51 48.24
C VAL A 281 5.91 -4.11 48.14
N GLY A 282 5.32 -3.62 49.23
CA GLY A 282 4.66 -2.31 49.33
C GLY A 282 5.60 -1.09 49.34
N GLY A 283 6.90 -1.30 49.12
CA GLY A 283 7.90 -0.25 48.98
C GLY A 283 8.93 -0.60 47.91
N SER A 284 10.11 0.02 47.95
CA SER A 284 11.20 -0.33 47.02
C SER A 284 11.90 -1.64 47.39
N ASN A 285 12.37 -2.36 46.37
CA ASN A 285 13.27 -3.51 46.49
C ASN A 285 14.72 -3.07 46.17
N ASN A 286 15.57 -2.81 47.18
CA ASN A 286 16.78 -2.02 46.94
C ASN A 286 18.08 -2.81 46.75
N SER A 287 18.21 -4.02 47.30
CA SER A 287 19.50 -4.75 47.27
C SER A 287 19.41 -6.27 47.38
N GLY A 288 18.20 -6.82 47.48
CA GLY A 288 17.98 -8.26 47.55
C GLY A 288 17.94 -8.93 46.18
N SER A 289 17.22 -10.04 46.10
CA SER A 289 16.80 -10.68 44.86
C SER A 289 15.42 -11.28 45.06
N ILE A 290 14.62 -11.41 44.01
CA ILE A 290 13.37 -12.17 44.03
C ILE A 290 13.53 -13.33 43.04
N THR A 291 13.20 -14.55 43.47
CA THR A 291 13.25 -15.76 42.66
C THR A 291 12.02 -16.60 42.95
N THR A 292 11.24 -16.97 41.94
CA THR A 292 9.96 -17.68 42.14
C THR A 292 9.99 -19.11 41.59
N GLY A 293 10.67 -19.36 40.47
CA GLY A 293 11.01 -20.70 39.98
C GLY A 293 9.96 -21.28 39.02
N ASP A 294 9.55 -22.53 39.22
CA ASP A 294 8.55 -23.16 38.35
C ASP A 294 7.13 -22.84 38.86
N GLY A 295 6.24 -22.32 38.02
CA GLY A 295 4.82 -22.11 38.34
C GLY A 295 4.28 -20.86 37.66
N LYS A 296 3.03 -20.50 37.93
CA LYS A 296 2.49 -19.20 37.50
C LYS A 296 2.64 -18.20 38.64
N ASP A 297 3.68 -17.40 38.57
CA ASP A 297 4.07 -16.51 39.66
C ASP A 297 3.63 -15.06 39.43
N GLU A 298 3.22 -14.40 40.51
CA GLU A 298 2.85 -12.99 40.53
C GLU A 298 3.82 -12.21 41.43
N VAL A 299 4.55 -11.25 40.88
CA VAL A 299 5.49 -10.40 41.62
C VAL A 299 5.10 -8.92 41.49
N TYR A 300 4.81 -8.28 42.62
CA TYR A 300 4.44 -6.88 42.67
C TYR A 300 5.39 -6.06 43.57
N VAL A 301 5.95 -4.99 43.02
CA VAL A 301 6.80 -4.03 43.73
C VAL A 301 6.20 -2.63 43.58
N GLU A 302 5.60 -2.06 44.62
CA GLU A 302 4.97 -0.73 44.56
C GLU A 302 5.98 0.39 44.26
N GLY A 303 7.20 0.26 44.77
CA GLY A 303 8.27 1.24 44.59
C GLY A 303 9.19 0.93 43.41
N SER A 304 10.36 1.58 43.40
CA SER A 304 11.44 1.23 42.47
C SER A 304 12.09 -0.11 42.79
N ASN A 305 12.59 -0.78 41.75
CA ASN A 305 13.39 -1.99 41.85
C ASN A 305 14.86 -1.71 41.48
N SER A 306 15.78 -2.04 42.39
CA SER A 306 17.23 -2.04 42.13
C SER A 306 17.90 -3.35 42.52
N ALA A 307 17.13 -4.44 42.49
CA ALA A 307 17.53 -5.80 42.84
C ALA A 307 17.11 -6.78 41.73
N SER A 308 17.83 -7.89 41.59
CA SER A 308 17.56 -8.84 40.50
C SER A 308 16.25 -9.59 40.72
N ILE A 309 15.44 -9.74 39.68
CA ILE A 309 14.21 -10.54 39.70
C ILE A 309 14.38 -11.68 38.70
N SER A 310 13.99 -12.90 39.08
CA SER A 310 14.02 -14.09 38.23
C SER A 310 12.72 -14.86 38.41
N LEU A 311 11.85 -14.93 37.39
CA LEU A 311 10.51 -15.51 37.51
C LEU A 311 10.56 -17.03 37.28
N GLY A 312 11.07 -17.52 36.16
CA GLY A 312 11.47 -18.92 36.02
C GLY A 312 10.75 -19.62 34.88
N GLY A 313 9.71 -20.40 35.13
CA GLY A 313 9.03 -21.12 34.04
C GLY A 313 7.52 -21.16 34.21
N ASN A 314 6.80 -21.27 33.09
CA ASN A 314 5.36 -21.02 32.89
C ASN A 314 5.07 -19.51 32.80
N ASN A 315 3.79 -19.12 32.86
CA ASN A 315 3.38 -17.76 32.54
C ASN A 315 3.36 -16.92 33.82
N ASP A 316 4.28 -15.97 33.92
CA ASP A 316 4.48 -15.14 35.09
C ASP A 316 4.03 -13.69 34.86
N GLU A 317 3.71 -12.99 35.95
CA GLU A 317 3.36 -11.57 35.94
C GLU A 317 4.26 -10.77 36.89
N LEU A 318 4.88 -9.71 36.37
CA LEU A 318 5.71 -8.78 37.13
C LEU A 318 5.25 -7.35 36.93
N GLU A 319 4.92 -6.67 38.04
CA GLU A 319 4.60 -5.25 38.03
C GLU A 319 5.51 -4.46 38.99
N ILE A 320 6.11 -3.38 38.45
CA ILE A 320 6.97 -2.45 39.19
C ILE A 320 6.37 -1.05 39.08
N GLY A 321 5.91 -0.49 40.20
CA GLY A 321 5.26 0.82 40.27
C GLY A 321 6.21 2.02 40.08
N GLY A 322 7.52 1.80 40.16
CA GLY A 322 8.54 2.83 39.88
C GLY A 322 9.58 2.39 38.85
N ASN A 323 10.77 2.99 38.92
CA ASN A 323 11.87 2.66 38.00
C ASN A 323 12.46 1.27 38.27
N ASN A 324 12.92 0.60 37.21
CA ASN A 324 13.78 -0.57 37.27
C ASN A 324 15.23 -0.22 36.90
N SER A 325 16.18 -0.58 37.77
CA SER A 325 17.62 -0.39 37.54
C SER A 325 18.43 -1.66 37.68
N SER A 326 17.79 -2.82 37.65
CA SER A 326 18.43 -4.13 37.80
C SER A 326 17.92 -5.12 36.77
N GLU A 327 18.69 -6.18 36.57
CA GLU A 327 18.34 -7.28 35.65
C GLU A 327 17.03 -7.96 36.07
N ILE A 328 16.16 -8.20 35.10
CA ILE A 328 14.94 -9.01 35.20
C ILE A 328 15.12 -10.21 34.25
N LYS A 329 15.01 -11.42 34.79
CA LYS A 329 14.98 -12.67 34.01
C LYS A 329 13.60 -13.29 34.09
N LEU A 330 12.93 -13.44 32.95
CA LEU A 330 11.58 -13.98 32.89
C LEU A 330 11.61 -15.50 32.82
N GLY A 331 12.48 -16.03 31.96
CA GLY A 331 12.66 -17.47 31.80
C GLY A 331 11.78 -18.01 30.67
N THR A 332 10.99 -19.06 30.87
CA THR A 332 10.18 -19.69 29.81
C THR A 332 8.69 -19.55 30.06
N GLY A 333 7.90 -19.17 29.06
CA GLY A 333 6.44 -19.07 29.16
C GLY A 333 5.95 -17.74 28.60
N ASP A 334 4.63 -17.54 28.64
CA ASP A 334 4.04 -16.29 28.16
C ASP A 334 3.99 -15.28 29.31
N ASP A 335 5.08 -14.54 29.48
CA ASP A 335 5.30 -13.67 30.62
C ASP A 335 4.79 -12.24 30.38
N LYS A 336 4.32 -11.58 31.44
CA LYS A 336 3.87 -10.19 31.41
C LYS A 336 4.69 -9.32 32.36
N VAL A 337 5.24 -8.23 31.84
CA VAL A 337 6.02 -7.26 32.60
C VAL A 337 5.46 -5.86 32.42
N ARG A 338 5.15 -5.19 33.53
CA ARG A 338 4.76 -3.78 33.54
C ARG A 338 5.65 -2.95 34.45
N ILE A 339 6.27 -1.91 33.89
CA ILE A 339 7.10 -0.96 34.61
C ILE A 339 6.49 0.44 34.41
N HIS A 340 5.96 1.02 35.47
CA HIS A 340 5.33 2.36 35.41
C HIS A 340 6.35 3.51 35.37
N GLY A 341 7.63 3.22 35.62
CA GLY A 341 8.74 4.17 35.53
C GLY A 341 9.70 3.88 34.37
N ASP A 342 10.96 4.29 34.52
CA ASP A 342 12.01 4.00 33.54
C ASP A 342 12.59 2.58 33.72
N ASN A 343 12.93 1.92 32.62
CA ASN A 343 13.81 0.74 32.63
C ASN A 343 15.25 1.14 32.25
N SER A 344 16.21 0.81 33.09
CA SER A 344 17.63 1.18 32.89
C SER A 344 18.60 -0.01 32.91
N ASN A 345 18.09 -1.22 32.83
CA ASN A 345 18.88 -2.44 32.84
C ASN A 345 18.24 -3.54 31.97
N LYS A 346 18.88 -4.70 31.89
CA LYS A 346 18.47 -5.81 31.02
C LYS A 346 17.15 -6.43 31.48
N ILE A 347 16.25 -6.68 30.53
CA ILE A 347 15.15 -7.65 30.65
C ILE A 347 15.46 -8.77 29.67
N ASP A 348 15.50 -10.02 30.13
CA ASP A 348 15.71 -11.19 29.28
C ASP A 348 14.67 -12.30 29.48
N SER A 349 14.24 -12.91 28.37
CA SER A 349 13.42 -14.14 28.34
C SER A 349 14.16 -15.23 27.56
N SER A 350 13.62 -16.44 27.53
CA SER A 350 14.24 -17.59 26.83
C SER A 350 13.32 -18.36 25.87
N SER A 351 11.99 -18.29 26.04
CA SER A 351 10.99 -18.81 25.10
C SER A 351 9.58 -18.41 25.53
N GLY A 352 8.67 -18.11 24.59
CA GLY A 352 7.25 -17.90 24.85
C GLY A 352 6.77 -16.52 24.42
N HIS A 353 5.47 -16.27 24.46
CA HIS A 353 4.88 -15.00 24.00
C HIS A 353 4.94 -13.95 25.10
N THR A 354 6.00 -13.14 25.12
CA THR A 354 6.27 -12.19 26.20
C THR A 354 5.67 -10.81 25.91
N GLU A 355 5.01 -10.21 26.90
CA GLU A 355 4.51 -8.83 26.83
C GLU A 355 5.27 -7.93 27.82
N ILE A 356 5.99 -6.93 27.30
CA ILE A 356 6.70 -5.92 28.10
C ILE A 356 6.10 -4.54 27.85
N ASN A 357 5.72 -3.86 28.93
CA ASN A 357 5.21 -2.50 28.90
C ASN A 357 6.00 -1.61 29.86
N VAL A 358 6.73 -0.63 29.33
CA VAL A 358 7.48 0.37 30.08
C VAL A 358 6.85 1.74 29.81
N ASP A 359 6.20 2.33 30.80
CA ASP A 359 5.54 3.64 30.61
C ASP A 359 6.55 4.79 30.49
N GLY A 360 7.74 4.64 31.10
CA GLY A 360 8.84 5.61 31.03
C GLY A 360 9.81 5.35 29.89
N ASN A 361 11.06 5.78 30.07
CA ASN A 361 12.13 5.56 29.09
C ASN A 361 12.77 4.17 29.25
N ASN A 362 13.24 3.61 28.14
CA ASN A 362 14.06 2.41 28.12
C ASN A 362 15.52 2.73 27.75
N THR A 363 16.39 2.73 28.76
CA THR A 363 17.85 2.86 28.59
C THR A 363 18.59 1.54 28.81
N GLY A 364 17.88 0.48 29.20
CA GLY A 364 18.37 -0.89 29.29
C GLY A 364 18.10 -1.71 28.03
N SER A 365 18.71 -2.89 27.90
CA SER A 365 18.42 -3.80 26.78
C SER A 365 17.19 -4.65 27.06
N ILE A 366 16.39 -4.92 26.03
CA ILE A 366 15.33 -5.92 26.05
C ILE A 366 15.74 -7.00 25.05
N ASP A 367 15.82 -8.25 25.51
CA ASP A 367 16.39 -9.38 24.78
C ASP A 367 15.45 -10.57 24.95
N LEU A 368 14.55 -10.76 23.97
CA LEU A 368 13.49 -11.76 24.00
C LEU A 368 13.76 -12.82 22.92
N ASP A 369 13.65 -14.08 23.31
CA ASP A 369 13.93 -15.22 22.45
C ASP A 369 12.64 -15.99 22.17
N GLY A 370 12.18 -16.00 20.91
CA GLY A 370 11.21 -16.97 20.39
C GLY A 370 9.76 -16.82 20.88
N GLY A 371 8.80 -16.84 19.96
CA GLY A 371 7.40 -16.55 20.24
C GLY A 371 7.03 -15.16 19.72
N ASP A 372 5.74 -14.89 19.62
CA ASP A 372 5.21 -13.59 19.17
C ASP A 372 5.25 -12.60 20.34
N ASP A 373 6.37 -11.87 20.47
CA ASP A 373 6.63 -10.96 21.58
C ASP A 373 6.06 -9.56 21.33
N LYS A 374 5.69 -8.86 22.41
CA LYS A 374 5.17 -7.49 22.37
C LYS A 374 5.93 -6.57 23.31
N VAL A 375 6.50 -5.50 22.78
CA VAL A 375 7.23 -4.48 23.55
C VAL A 375 6.61 -3.10 23.33
N ARG A 376 6.08 -2.51 24.40
CA ARG A 376 5.55 -1.13 24.41
C ARG A 376 6.41 -0.22 25.28
N ILE A 377 6.91 0.87 24.70
CA ILE A 377 7.69 1.90 25.42
C ILE A 377 6.96 3.25 25.31
N GLY A 378 6.56 3.80 26.45
CA GLY A 378 5.89 5.10 26.55
C GLY A 378 6.83 6.30 26.31
N GLY A 379 8.10 6.17 26.71
CA GLY A 379 9.16 7.18 26.57
C GLY A 379 10.09 6.95 25.38
N THR A 380 11.35 7.36 25.49
CA THR A 380 12.39 7.06 24.49
C THR A 380 13.04 5.70 24.72
N THR A 381 13.63 5.12 23.68
CA THR A 381 14.58 4.02 23.80
C THR A 381 15.97 4.43 23.32
N SER A 382 17.00 4.19 24.13
CA SER A 382 18.40 4.53 23.79
C SER A 382 19.34 3.32 23.80
N SER A 383 18.77 2.12 23.89
CA SER A 383 19.48 0.85 24.00
C SER A 383 18.81 -0.17 23.07
N GLN A 384 19.39 -1.37 23.01
CA GLN A 384 18.97 -2.41 22.08
C GLN A 384 17.67 -3.09 22.52
N ILE A 385 16.73 -3.23 21.59
CA ILE A 385 15.61 -4.18 21.67
C ILE A 385 15.93 -5.28 20.65
N THR A 386 15.94 -6.52 21.09
CA THR A 386 16.17 -7.68 20.23
C THR A 386 15.11 -8.71 20.51
N LEU A 387 14.36 -9.05 19.47
CA LEU A 387 13.33 -10.08 19.46
C LEU A 387 13.83 -11.23 18.58
N GLY A 388 13.31 -12.43 18.87
CA GLY A 388 13.78 -13.68 18.29
C GLY A 388 12.95 -14.11 17.07
N ASN A 389 12.57 -15.38 17.01
CA ASN A 389 11.64 -15.85 15.97
C ASN A 389 10.19 -15.63 16.43
N GLY A 390 9.27 -15.30 15.55
CA GLY A 390 7.84 -15.10 15.84
C GLY A 390 7.33 -13.82 15.19
N ASP A 391 6.03 -13.59 15.21
CA ASP A 391 5.42 -12.37 14.65
C ASP A 391 5.38 -11.29 15.73
N ASN A 392 6.44 -10.51 15.86
CA ASN A 392 6.65 -9.63 17.00
C ASN A 392 6.06 -8.23 16.79
N THR A 393 5.81 -7.52 17.88
CA THR A 393 5.36 -6.12 17.83
C THR A 393 6.16 -5.21 18.73
N VAL A 394 6.70 -4.12 18.18
CA VAL A 394 7.37 -3.04 18.92
C VAL A 394 6.61 -1.73 18.76
N PHE A 395 6.24 -1.09 19.86
CA PHE A 395 5.55 0.19 19.87
C PHE A 395 6.30 1.21 20.74
N VAL A 396 6.68 2.36 20.17
CA VAL A 396 7.36 3.46 20.89
C VAL A 396 6.58 4.78 20.73
N GLU A 397 5.96 5.24 21.82
CA GLU A 397 4.87 6.24 21.84
C GLU A 397 5.31 7.71 21.89
N ASN A 398 6.59 8.01 22.03
CA ASN A 398 7.01 9.33 22.51
C ASN A 398 6.49 10.53 21.68
N THR A 399 5.83 11.46 22.38
CA THR A 399 5.27 12.69 21.81
C THR A 399 6.28 13.85 21.80
N ASN A 400 7.11 13.93 20.75
CA ASN A 400 7.93 15.11 20.35
C ASN A 400 9.44 15.09 20.66
N ASP A 401 10.05 13.98 21.06
CA ASP A 401 11.52 13.90 21.13
C ASP A 401 12.11 13.56 19.75
N ALA A 402 13.14 14.31 19.33
CA ALA A 402 13.90 14.04 18.10
C ALA A 402 14.72 12.75 18.19
N ASP A 403 14.98 12.28 19.41
CA ASP A 403 15.83 11.13 19.71
C ASP A 403 15.02 9.91 20.20
N ALA A 404 13.81 9.71 19.68
CA ALA A 404 12.85 8.70 20.17
C ALA A 404 13.41 7.25 20.19
N THR A 405 14.29 6.90 19.24
CA THR A 405 14.96 5.59 19.15
C THR A 405 16.47 5.77 18.98
N ALA A 406 17.20 6.29 19.96
CA ALA A 406 18.67 6.39 19.84
C ALA A 406 19.39 5.02 19.91
N GLY A 407 18.66 3.92 20.07
CA GLY A 407 19.17 2.53 20.13
C GLY A 407 18.95 1.73 18.83
N LYS A 408 19.20 0.41 18.89
CA LYS A 408 18.93 -0.54 17.79
C LYS A 408 17.68 -1.36 18.10
N ILE A 409 16.79 -1.54 17.13
CA ILE A 409 15.68 -2.49 17.19
C ILE A 409 16.00 -3.62 16.21
N SER A 410 15.97 -4.85 16.69
CA SER A 410 16.04 -6.06 15.88
C SER A 410 14.84 -6.94 16.17
N SER A 411 13.96 -7.22 15.21
CA SER A 411 12.75 -8.03 15.46
C SER A 411 12.91 -9.51 15.11
N GLY A 412 13.84 -9.86 14.21
CA GLY A 412 14.38 -11.21 14.10
C GLY A 412 13.87 -11.99 12.89
N THR A 413 12.94 -12.92 13.07
CA THR A 413 12.32 -13.62 11.94
C THR A 413 10.84 -13.83 12.20
N GLY A 414 10.00 -13.77 11.17
CA GLY A 414 8.54 -13.79 11.31
C GLY A 414 7.97 -12.47 10.80
N ASP A 415 6.66 -12.35 10.73
CA ASP A 415 6.02 -11.16 10.16
C ASP A 415 5.89 -10.10 11.27
N ASP A 416 6.88 -9.23 11.38
CA ASP A 416 7.04 -8.30 12.49
C ASP A 416 6.36 -6.95 12.24
N THR A 417 5.96 -6.27 13.32
CA THR A 417 5.39 -4.92 13.27
C THR A 417 6.14 -3.95 14.18
N ILE A 418 6.71 -2.89 13.60
CA ILE A 418 7.44 -1.85 14.33
C ILE A 418 6.78 -0.50 14.12
N VAL A 419 6.33 0.15 15.20
CA VAL A 419 5.65 1.44 15.13
C VAL A 419 6.32 2.46 16.04
N LEU A 420 6.78 3.55 15.43
CA LEU A 420 7.58 4.58 16.07
C LEU A 420 7.04 5.97 15.72
N MET A 421 7.09 6.91 16.66
CA MET A 421 6.79 8.31 16.35
C MET A 421 7.90 9.01 15.55
N GLN A 422 9.17 8.67 15.79
CA GLN A 422 10.33 9.09 15.00
C GLN A 422 11.40 8.00 15.06
N ASN A 423 12.19 7.84 13.99
CA ASN A 423 13.36 6.97 14.02
C ASN A 423 14.65 7.80 14.11
N SER A 424 15.50 7.54 15.10
CA SER A 424 16.82 8.17 15.28
C SER A 424 17.97 7.16 15.40
N GLY A 425 17.67 5.87 15.24
CA GLY A 425 18.60 4.77 15.46
C GLY A 425 18.46 3.72 14.37
N GLU A 426 19.00 2.53 14.64
CA GLU A 426 19.04 1.47 13.65
C GLU A 426 17.83 0.54 13.84
N ILE A 427 17.12 0.26 12.74
CA ILE A 427 16.08 -0.76 12.70
C ILE A 427 16.56 -1.86 11.75
N GLN A 428 16.49 -3.09 12.21
CA GLN A 428 16.71 -4.29 11.42
C GLN A 428 15.54 -5.25 11.65
N SER A 429 14.56 -5.33 10.76
CA SER A 429 13.37 -6.15 11.06
C SER A 429 13.66 -7.65 10.89
N GLY A 430 14.42 -8.04 9.87
CA GLY A 430 14.87 -9.42 9.72
C GLY A 430 14.02 -10.17 8.70
N ASN A 431 14.10 -11.51 8.64
CA ASN A 431 13.38 -12.19 7.54
C ASN A 431 11.89 -12.36 7.87
N GLY A 432 11.00 -11.96 6.98
CA GLY A 432 9.56 -12.04 7.17
C GLY A 432 8.82 -10.98 6.36
N LYS A 433 7.50 -10.92 6.42
CA LYS A 433 6.72 -9.82 5.82
C LYS A 433 6.52 -8.73 6.87
N ASP A 434 7.47 -7.83 6.96
CA ASP A 434 7.56 -6.86 8.05
C ASP A 434 6.83 -5.56 7.73
N SER A 435 6.27 -4.95 8.78
CA SER A 435 5.54 -3.69 8.69
C SER A 435 6.14 -2.65 9.62
N ILE A 436 6.77 -1.62 9.05
CA ILE A 436 7.40 -0.54 9.78
C ILE A 436 6.66 0.77 9.55
N TYR A 437 6.13 1.38 10.62
CA TYR A 437 5.49 2.69 10.58
C TYR A 437 6.28 3.73 11.38
N VAL A 438 6.74 4.78 10.70
CA VAL A 438 7.39 5.94 11.31
C VAL A 438 6.49 7.17 11.15
N GLY A 439 5.91 7.62 12.26
CA GLY A 439 4.99 8.77 12.30
C GLY A 439 5.66 10.13 12.00
N GLY A 440 6.99 10.18 11.93
CA GLY A 440 7.78 11.39 11.72
C GLY A 440 8.97 11.14 10.81
N ASN A 441 10.15 11.68 11.15
CA ASN A 441 11.35 11.52 10.31
C ASN A 441 12.12 10.23 10.61
N THR A 442 12.81 9.72 9.60
CA THR A 442 13.78 8.62 9.68
C THR A 442 15.20 9.19 9.65
N ASN A 443 15.79 9.41 10.81
CA ASN A 443 17.15 9.95 11.00
C ASN A 443 18.20 8.86 11.29
N GLY A 444 17.78 7.63 11.55
CA GLY A 444 18.66 6.47 11.62
C GLY A 444 18.28 5.43 10.55
N SER A 445 19.16 4.48 10.30
CA SER A 445 19.00 3.53 9.19
C SER A 445 17.88 2.53 9.43
N ILE A 446 17.28 2.06 8.34
CA ILE A 446 16.32 0.97 8.33
C ILE A 446 16.82 -0.06 7.32
N ASP A 447 16.78 -1.31 7.72
CA ASP A 447 17.14 -2.48 6.92
C ASP A 447 16.05 -3.53 7.21
N THR A 448 15.29 -3.95 6.19
CA THR A 448 14.23 -4.93 6.42
C THR A 448 14.67 -6.37 6.17
N ASP A 449 15.91 -6.63 5.71
CA ASP A 449 16.37 -7.97 5.29
C ASP A 449 15.38 -8.60 4.27
N ASN A 450 15.23 -9.94 4.16
CA ASN A 450 14.41 -10.53 3.08
C ASN A 450 12.93 -10.71 3.47
N GLY A 451 12.03 -10.40 2.55
CA GLY A 451 10.60 -10.69 2.58
C GLY A 451 9.81 -9.60 1.84
N ASP A 452 8.48 -9.74 1.77
CA ASP A 452 7.67 -8.68 1.14
C ASP A 452 7.32 -7.65 2.23
N ASP A 453 8.11 -6.59 2.34
CA ASP A 453 8.07 -5.64 3.45
C ASP A 453 7.29 -4.36 3.11
N THR A 454 6.77 -3.71 4.16
CA THR A 454 6.10 -2.41 4.04
C THR A 454 6.70 -1.41 5.00
N LEU A 455 7.27 -0.34 4.47
CA LEU A 455 7.80 0.79 5.23
C LEU A 455 7.01 2.08 4.92
N GLN A 456 6.34 2.62 5.93
CA GLN A 456 5.65 3.90 5.84
C GLN A 456 6.31 4.98 6.70
N VAL A 457 6.74 6.08 6.06
CA VAL A 457 7.34 7.24 6.71
C VAL A 457 6.47 8.47 6.48
N SER A 458 5.88 9.00 7.56
CA SER A 458 5.03 10.20 7.49
C SER A 458 5.81 11.52 7.39
N GLY A 459 7.10 11.51 7.71
CA GLY A 459 8.02 12.65 7.56
C GLY A 459 9.07 12.42 6.47
N ASN A 460 10.29 12.89 6.72
CA ASN A 460 11.41 12.79 5.78
C ASN A 460 12.28 11.55 6.04
N VAL A 461 12.86 10.98 4.98
CA VAL A 461 13.93 9.98 5.07
C VAL A 461 15.28 10.70 5.03
N ASN A 462 16.03 10.68 6.13
CA ASN A 462 17.31 11.37 6.31
C ASN A 462 18.51 10.42 6.50
N ALA A 463 18.26 9.12 6.54
CA ALA A 463 19.26 8.06 6.67
C ALA A 463 18.94 6.93 5.69
N HIS A 464 19.90 6.02 5.53
CA HIS A 464 19.79 4.94 4.56
C HIS A 464 18.64 3.98 4.87
N VAL A 465 17.91 3.57 3.83
CA VAL A 465 16.89 2.52 3.84
C VAL A 465 17.32 1.43 2.87
N SER A 466 17.19 0.17 3.27
CA SER A 466 17.40 -1.05 2.47
C SER A 466 16.22 -2.01 2.71
N THR A 467 15.69 -2.66 1.69
CA THR A 467 14.67 -3.73 1.84
C THR A 467 15.07 -5.09 1.25
N ASP A 468 16.28 -5.18 0.69
CA ASP A 468 17.00 -6.42 0.35
C ASP A 468 16.32 -7.32 -0.70
N ALA A 469 15.41 -8.25 -0.37
CA ALA A 469 14.82 -9.14 -1.38
C ALA A 469 13.38 -9.51 -1.03
N GLY A 470 12.49 -9.38 -2.00
CA GLY A 470 11.05 -9.55 -1.87
C GLY A 470 10.33 -8.34 -2.46
N GLN A 471 9.00 -8.44 -2.65
CA GLN A 471 8.25 -7.33 -3.25
C GLN A 471 7.92 -6.28 -2.20
N ASP A 472 8.73 -5.22 -2.16
CA ASP A 472 8.72 -4.25 -1.08
C ASP A 472 7.91 -2.99 -1.42
N THR A 473 7.34 -2.38 -0.38
CA THR A 473 6.60 -1.11 -0.51
C THR A 473 7.15 -0.05 0.44
N LEU A 474 7.71 1.01 -0.13
CA LEU A 474 8.16 2.20 0.59
C LEU A 474 7.30 3.43 0.30
N LEU A 475 6.52 3.86 1.30
CA LEU A 475 5.72 5.08 1.23
C LEU A 475 6.31 6.21 2.09
N VAL A 476 6.80 7.27 1.45
CA VAL A 476 7.37 8.46 2.10
C VAL A 476 6.48 9.67 1.82
N LYS A 477 5.84 10.24 2.85
CA LYS A 477 5.02 11.46 2.68
C LYS A 477 5.85 12.74 2.56
N GLY A 478 7.07 12.76 3.08
CA GLY A 478 7.99 13.90 3.06
C GLY A 478 9.06 13.82 1.98
N ASP A 479 10.21 14.44 2.24
CA ASP A 479 11.37 14.43 1.34
C ASP A 479 12.30 13.24 1.58
N VAL A 480 12.98 12.76 0.54
CA VAL A 480 14.08 11.78 0.62
C VAL A 480 15.43 12.50 0.53
N ASN A 481 16.27 12.34 1.55
CA ASN A 481 17.55 13.04 1.73
C ASN A 481 18.78 12.11 1.78
N ALA A 482 18.57 10.80 1.72
CA ALA A 482 19.60 9.76 1.83
C ALA A 482 19.37 8.65 0.80
N SER A 483 20.25 7.64 0.78
CA SER A 483 20.14 6.50 -0.12
C SER A 483 18.99 5.58 0.29
N VAL A 484 18.16 5.23 -0.69
CA VAL A 484 17.17 4.17 -0.64
C VAL A 484 17.59 3.11 -1.65
N ASP A 485 17.56 1.86 -1.21
CA ASP A 485 17.85 0.65 -1.98
C ASP A 485 16.69 -0.30 -1.67
N LEU A 486 15.92 -0.74 -2.67
CA LEU A 486 14.78 -1.62 -2.40
C LEU A 486 15.22 -3.08 -2.53
N GLY A 487 15.91 -3.46 -3.59
CA GLY A 487 16.45 -4.81 -3.68
C GLY A 487 16.25 -5.40 -5.06
N ASP A 488 16.35 -6.71 -5.13
CA ASP A 488 15.85 -7.43 -6.32
C ASP A 488 14.42 -7.90 -6.00
N ASP A 489 13.53 -7.93 -7.00
CA ASP A 489 12.08 -8.21 -7.04
C ASP A 489 11.24 -6.95 -7.40
N ALA A 490 9.93 -7.13 -7.65
CA ALA A 490 9.06 -6.06 -8.11
C ALA A 490 8.66 -5.11 -6.97
N ASP A 491 9.34 -3.96 -6.88
CA ASP A 491 9.27 -3.03 -5.76
C ASP A 491 8.48 -1.76 -6.05
N GLU A 492 7.94 -1.16 -4.99
CA GLU A 492 7.18 0.07 -5.07
C GLU A 492 7.74 1.15 -4.13
N ILE A 493 8.07 2.32 -4.68
CA ILE A 493 8.39 3.52 -3.91
C ILE A 493 7.53 4.70 -4.30
N ARG A 494 6.89 5.31 -3.29
CA ARG A 494 6.11 6.55 -3.45
C ARG A 494 6.63 7.65 -2.55
N VAL A 495 7.03 8.77 -3.14
CA VAL A 495 7.55 9.96 -2.44
C VAL A 495 6.63 11.15 -2.65
N GLY A 496 5.96 11.61 -1.60
CA GLY A 496 5.08 12.79 -1.62
C GLY A 496 5.81 14.13 -1.67
N GLY A 497 7.10 14.16 -1.32
CA GLY A 497 7.97 15.34 -1.35
C GLY A 497 8.99 15.32 -2.49
N ASN A 498 10.15 15.91 -2.26
CA ASN A 498 11.27 15.97 -3.22
C ASN A 498 12.35 14.94 -2.87
N THR A 499 13.18 14.58 -3.84
CA THR A 499 14.48 13.96 -3.57
C THR A 499 15.56 15.04 -3.55
N ASN A 500 16.50 14.97 -2.61
CA ASN A 500 17.58 15.96 -2.48
C ASN A 500 18.90 15.46 -3.08
N SER A 501 19.81 16.37 -3.40
CA SER A 501 21.04 16.06 -4.17
C SER A 501 22.05 15.10 -3.54
N ASN A 502 21.84 14.73 -2.27
CA ASN A 502 22.66 13.74 -1.58
C ASN A 502 21.97 12.38 -1.46
N ALA A 503 20.72 12.28 -1.95
CA ALA A 503 19.97 11.05 -2.00
C ALA A 503 20.28 10.26 -3.28
N SER A 504 19.91 8.99 -3.26
CA SER A 504 19.80 8.10 -4.40
C SER A 504 18.63 7.17 -4.15
N ILE A 505 17.94 6.77 -5.21
CA ILE A 505 16.94 5.69 -5.17
C ILE A 505 17.44 4.62 -6.14
N SER A 506 17.55 3.39 -5.65
CA SER A 506 17.66 2.18 -6.45
C SER A 506 16.43 1.33 -6.11
N SER A 507 15.66 0.91 -7.11
CA SER A 507 14.69 -0.18 -6.91
C SER A 507 15.45 -1.50 -7.06
N GLY A 508 15.86 -1.92 -8.25
CA GLY A 508 16.91 -2.92 -8.47
C GLY A 508 16.55 -3.81 -9.66
N GLU A 509 16.71 -5.13 -9.62
CA GLU A 509 16.16 -5.98 -10.70
C GLU A 509 14.68 -6.33 -10.40
N GLY A 510 13.74 -6.12 -11.31
CA GLY A 510 12.30 -6.40 -11.09
C GLY A 510 11.42 -5.44 -11.86
N ASP A 511 10.12 -5.73 -11.99
CA ASP A 511 9.17 -4.77 -12.59
C ASP A 511 8.78 -3.72 -11.54
N ASP A 512 9.48 -2.59 -11.50
CA ASP A 512 9.42 -1.65 -10.39
C ASP A 512 8.50 -0.45 -10.65
N THR A 513 7.97 0.13 -9.58
CA THR A 513 7.21 1.41 -9.62
C THR A 513 7.88 2.48 -8.77
N VAL A 514 8.28 3.58 -9.41
CA VAL A 514 8.89 4.76 -8.76
C VAL A 514 8.04 6.01 -8.98
N GLU A 515 7.25 6.41 -7.97
CA GLU A 515 6.41 7.61 -8.02
C GLU A 515 6.97 8.74 -7.12
N ILE A 516 7.28 9.90 -7.69
CA ILE A 516 7.78 11.07 -6.96
C ILE A 516 6.93 12.29 -7.30
N ALA A 517 6.09 12.73 -6.36
CA ALA A 517 5.19 13.86 -6.57
C ALA A 517 5.92 15.22 -6.70
N GLY A 518 7.10 15.36 -6.09
CA GLY A 518 7.90 16.59 -6.10
C GLY A 518 9.03 16.62 -7.12
N ASN A 519 10.05 17.44 -6.85
CA ASN A 519 11.22 17.55 -7.74
C ASN A 519 12.24 16.44 -7.43
N VAL A 520 12.87 15.92 -8.48
CA VAL A 520 13.97 14.97 -8.37
C VAL A 520 15.31 15.69 -8.48
N ASN A 521 16.08 15.70 -7.39
CA ASN A 521 17.46 16.20 -7.40
C ASN A 521 18.50 15.09 -7.17
N ALA A 522 18.05 13.84 -7.01
CA ALA A 522 18.82 12.63 -6.77
C ALA A 522 19.00 11.76 -8.03
N LYS A 523 19.91 10.79 -7.98
CA LYS A 523 19.97 9.69 -8.97
C LYS A 523 18.84 8.69 -8.72
N ILE A 524 18.19 8.22 -9.78
CA ILE A 524 17.23 7.12 -9.78
C ILE A 524 17.78 6.00 -10.67
N THR A 525 17.74 4.75 -10.20
CA THR A 525 18.04 3.54 -10.97
C THR A 525 17.04 2.44 -10.71
N THR A 526 16.60 1.73 -11.76
CA THR A 526 15.68 0.60 -11.68
C THR A 526 16.21 -0.66 -12.39
N ASP A 527 17.52 -0.67 -12.70
CA ASP A 527 18.30 -1.74 -13.33
C ASP A 527 17.63 -2.60 -14.45
N SER A 528 16.89 -3.67 -14.17
CA SER A 528 16.30 -4.52 -15.23
C SER A 528 14.91 -5.01 -14.87
N GLY A 529 13.96 -4.89 -15.79
CA GLY A 529 12.55 -5.20 -15.59
C GLY A 529 11.70 -4.14 -16.30
N ALA A 530 10.40 -4.37 -16.44
CA ALA A 530 9.52 -3.39 -17.08
C ALA A 530 9.09 -2.33 -16.06
N ASP A 531 9.79 -1.20 -16.03
CA ASP A 531 9.67 -0.23 -14.93
C ASP A 531 8.77 0.97 -15.23
N ASP A 532 8.00 1.39 -14.22
CA ASP A 532 7.17 2.60 -14.26
C ASP A 532 7.78 3.72 -13.39
N VAL A 533 8.31 4.78 -14.03
CA VAL A 533 8.89 5.94 -13.33
C VAL A 533 8.07 7.22 -13.57
N VAL A 534 7.40 7.70 -12.53
CA VAL A 534 6.55 8.91 -12.58
C VAL A 534 7.09 10.03 -11.70
N ILE A 535 7.34 11.20 -12.29
CA ILE A 535 7.81 12.41 -11.60
C ILE A 535 6.83 13.55 -11.82
N GLY A 536 6.14 13.99 -10.75
CA GLY A 536 5.22 15.13 -10.81
C GLY A 536 5.90 16.50 -10.91
N GLY A 537 7.17 16.61 -10.51
CA GLY A 537 7.95 17.87 -10.52
C GLY A 537 9.07 17.93 -11.58
N ASN A 538 10.09 18.74 -11.32
CA ASN A 538 11.24 18.87 -12.23
C ASN A 538 12.32 17.81 -11.95
N LEU A 539 12.98 17.31 -13.00
CA LEU A 539 14.21 16.51 -12.91
C LEU A 539 15.44 17.43 -12.97
N ASN A 540 16.08 17.68 -11.84
CA ASN A 540 17.26 18.55 -11.72
C ASN A 540 18.59 17.80 -11.58
N SER A 541 18.55 16.49 -11.33
CA SER A 541 19.74 15.68 -11.07
C SER A 541 20.58 15.47 -12.32
N TYR A 542 21.88 15.79 -12.28
CA TYR A 542 22.76 15.47 -13.42
C TYR A 542 22.98 13.96 -13.59
N ASP A 543 23.00 13.20 -12.49
CA ASP A 543 23.12 11.74 -12.55
C ASP A 543 21.82 11.08 -13.05
N GLY A 544 20.71 11.83 -13.04
CA GLY A 544 19.54 11.52 -13.87
C GLY A 544 18.70 10.33 -13.40
N ILE A 545 17.97 9.80 -14.39
CA ILE A 545 17.23 8.53 -14.34
C ILE A 545 17.95 7.54 -15.25
N ASN A 546 18.08 6.29 -14.82
CA ASN A 546 18.56 5.19 -15.63
C ASN A 546 17.70 3.96 -15.35
N THR A 547 16.83 3.56 -16.26
CA THR A 547 15.91 2.44 -16.00
C THR A 547 16.61 1.11 -16.24
N GLY A 548 16.98 0.78 -17.47
CA GLY A 548 18.17 -0.02 -17.76
C GLY A 548 17.95 -1.10 -18.82
N SER A 549 17.14 -2.13 -18.58
CA SER A 549 16.75 -3.05 -19.64
C SER A 549 15.31 -3.50 -19.48
N ASP A 550 14.73 -3.99 -20.57
CA ASP A 550 13.31 -4.30 -20.74
C ASP A 550 12.49 -3.03 -21.00
N ASN A 551 11.17 -3.15 -21.17
CA ASN A 551 10.34 -2.06 -21.70
C ASN A 551 9.89 -1.13 -20.57
N ASP A 552 10.43 0.09 -20.55
CA ASP A 552 10.23 1.04 -19.46
C ASP A 552 9.29 2.20 -19.82
N ASN A 553 8.48 2.64 -18.86
CA ASN A 553 7.64 3.82 -18.98
C ASN A 553 8.12 4.94 -18.06
N ILE A 554 8.39 6.12 -18.62
CA ILE A 554 8.84 7.28 -17.86
C ILE A 554 7.94 8.48 -18.14
N ALA A 555 7.33 9.04 -17.11
CA ALA A 555 6.49 10.24 -17.20
C ALA A 555 7.02 11.37 -16.30
N ILE A 556 7.30 12.54 -16.87
CA ILE A 556 7.79 13.72 -16.14
C ILE A 556 6.88 14.93 -16.38
N GLY A 557 6.13 15.32 -15.34
CA GLY A 557 5.23 16.47 -15.36
C GLY A 557 5.91 17.85 -15.37
N GLY A 558 7.19 17.92 -14.99
CA GLY A 558 7.96 19.17 -14.92
C GLY A 558 9.11 19.27 -15.92
N ASN A 559 10.01 20.23 -15.69
CA ASN A 559 11.17 20.47 -16.57
C ASN A 559 12.29 19.45 -16.33
N VAL A 560 13.03 19.14 -17.38
CA VAL A 560 14.20 18.25 -17.37
C VAL A 560 15.49 19.05 -17.55
N HIS A 561 16.28 19.13 -16.48
CA HIS A 561 17.64 19.67 -16.50
C HIS A 561 18.70 18.56 -16.38
N GLY A 562 18.29 17.38 -15.92
CA GLY A 562 19.08 16.18 -15.73
C GLY A 562 19.15 15.26 -16.95
N ASN A 563 19.98 14.23 -16.88
CA ASN A 563 20.06 13.20 -17.92
C ASN A 563 18.97 12.13 -17.73
N ILE A 564 18.57 11.48 -18.80
CA ILE A 564 17.67 10.31 -18.82
C ILE A 564 18.34 9.28 -19.73
N SER A 565 18.39 8.03 -19.26
CA SER A 565 18.81 6.85 -20.02
C SER A 565 17.73 5.80 -19.80
N THR A 566 17.11 5.26 -20.85
CA THR A 566 16.10 4.18 -20.67
C THR A 566 16.73 2.80 -20.83
N GLY A 567 17.65 2.65 -21.78
CA GLY A 567 18.59 1.53 -21.84
C GLY A 567 18.34 0.60 -23.02
N SER A 568 17.72 -0.55 -22.82
CA SER A 568 17.41 -1.47 -23.92
C SER A 568 16.02 -2.05 -23.74
N GLY A 569 15.19 -2.08 -24.76
CA GLY A 569 13.77 -2.38 -24.64
C GLY A 569 12.99 -1.40 -25.50
N ASP A 570 11.71 -1.66 -25.73
CA ASP A 570 10.84 -0.70 -26.40
C ASP A 570 10.31 0.29 -25.34
N ASP A 571 11.00 1.43 -25.16
CA ASP A 571 10.75 2.34 -24.04
C ASP A 571 9.81 3.51 -24.40
N GLU A 572 8.97 3.95 -23.45
CA GLU A 572 8.15 5.15 -23.57
C GLU A 572 8.61 6.26 -22.62
N LEU A 573 8.87 7.46 -23.17
CA LEU A 573 9.25 8.64 -22.38
C LEU A 573 8.34 9.83 -22.69
N ILE A 574 7.59 10.28 -21.69
CA ILE A 574 6.72 11.46 -21.77
C ILE A 574 7.27 12.59 -20.89
N ILE A 575 7.50 13.76 -21.49
CA ILE A 575 7.93 14.98 -20.79
C ILE A 575 6.94 16.12 -21.06
N GLU A 576 6.21 16.53 -20.02
CA GLU A 576 5.27 17.65 -20.07
C GLU A 576 5.94 19.02 -19.89
N GLY A 577 7.16 19.09 -19.35
CA GLY A 577 7.89 20.36 -19.18
C GLY A 577 8.92 20.63 -20.28
N HIS A 578 9.86 21.55 -20.00
CA HIS A 578 10.97 21.86 -20.91
C HIS A 578 12.20 21.01 -20.58
N SER A 579 12.87 20.46 -21.59
CA SER A 579 14.26 20.02 -21.44
C SER A 579 15.19 21.21 -21.72
N SER A 580 16.13 21.53 -20.83
CA SER A 580 16.99 22.73 -20.97
C SER A 580 18.51 22.47 -21.06
N GLN A 581 19.00 21.33 -20.55
CA GLN A 581 20.45 21.05 -20.43
C GLN A 581 20.86 19.57 -20.45
N GLY A 582 20.01 18.64 -20.03
CA GLY A 582 20.39 17.24 -19.84
C GLY A 582 20.10 16.35 -21.05
N LYS A 583 20.90 15.30 -21.22
CA LYS A 583 20.87 14.38 -22.34
C LYS A 583 19.76 13.34 -22.17
N ILE A 584 19.03 13.07 -23.24
CA ILE A 584 18.08 11.95 -23.32
C ILE A 584 18.72 10.92 -24.26
N GLU A 585 18.88 9.70 -23.76
CA GLU A 585 19.30 8.51 -24.51
C GLU A 585 18.26 7.43 -24.27
N THR A 586 17.68 6.85 -25.32
CA THR A 586 16.74 5.74 -25.12
C THR A 586 17.48 4.41 -25.25
N GLY A 587 18.18 4.16 -26.36
CA GLY A 587 19.16 3.09 -26.47
C GLY A 587 18.78 2.05 -27.52
N ASP A 588 18.78 0.77 -27.20
CA ASP A 588 18.46 -0.28 -28.19
C ASP A 588 16.97 -0.65 -28.07
N GLY A 589 16.17 -0.53 -29.13
CA GLY A 589 14.73 -0.88 -29.13
C GLY A 589 13.90 0.10 -29.96
N ASN A 590 12.58 -0.13 -30.09
CA ASN A 590 11.70 0.78 -30.82
C ASN A 590 11.10 1.81 -29.85
N ASP A 591 11.84 2.87 -29.58
CA ASP A 591 11.52 3.80 -28.51
C ASP A 591 10.53 4.89 -28.93
N SER A 592 9.66 5.31 -28.01
CA SER A 592 8.70 6.39 -28.19
C SER A 592 8.94 7.54 -27.22
N VAL A 593 9.37 8.69 -27.75
CA VAL A 593 9.66 9.89 -26.95
C VAL A 593 8.69 11.03 -27.28
N PHE A 594 8.00 11.52 -26.26
CA PHE A 594 6.97 12.54 -26.34
C PHE A 594 7.36 13.81 -25.58
N LEU A 595 7.67 14.89 -26.31
CA LEU A 595 8.04 16.19 -25.74
C LEU A 595 6.88 17.18 -25.93
N MET A 596 6.07 17.37 -24.89
CA MET A 596 4.69 17.88 -25.04
C MET A 596 4.51 19.41 -24.96
N ASN A 597 5.50 20.19 -24.48
CA ASN A 597 5.23 21.59 -24.10
C ASN A 597 6.09 22.69 -24.76
N ASP A 598 5.33 23.74 -25.11
CA ASP A 598 5.51 24.88 -26.00
C ASP A 598 5.74 26.17 -25.19
N ASN A 599 6.98 26.67 -25.17
CA ASN A 599 7.16 28.11 -25.00
C ASN A 599 8.42 28.64 -25.68
N ALA A 600 8.21 29.55 -26.62
CA ALA A 600 9.18 30.32 -27.37
C ALA A 600 9.98 31.33 -26.51
N ASP A 601 10.61 30.89 -25.42
CA ASP A 601 11.67 31.67 -24.80
C ASP A 601 13.00 31.29 -25.44
N SER A 602 13.77 32.29 -25.86
CA SER A 602 15.04 32.16 -26.61
C SER A 602 16.18 31.47 -25.83
N GLU A 603 15.87 30.91 -24.66
CA GLU A 603 16.75 30.13 -23.79
C GLU A 603 16.34 28.65 -23.68
N THR A 604 15.28 28.21 -24.39
CA THR A 604 14.89 26.79 -24.48
C THR A 604 15.91 26.03 -25.32
N ASN A 605 16.71 25.19 -24.67
CA ASN A 605 17.59 24.22 -25.33
C ASN A 605 17.09 22.85 -24.89
N TYR A 606 16.35 22.12 -25.73
CA TYR A 606 16.31 20.67 -25.50
C TYR A 606 17.77 20.19 -25.34
N GLY A 607 18.06 19.30 -24.41
CA GLY A 607 19.36 18.65 -24.42
C GLY A 607 19.54 17.86 -25.72
N GLN A 608 20.69 17.20 -25.87
CA GLN A 608 20.82 16.25 -26.97
C GLN A 608 19.83 15.11 -26.74
N VAL A 609 18.98 14.84 -27.72
CA VAL A 609 18.14 13.63 -27.77
C VAL A 609 18.80 12.69 -28.77
N TYR A 610 19.06 11.48 -28.31
CA TYR A 610 19.61 10.36 -29.07
C TYR A 610 18.66 9.20 -28.81
N LEU A 611 18.05 8.63 -29.83
CA LEU A 611 17.08 7.55 -29.65
C LEU A 611 17.87 6.24 -29.54
N GLY A 612 18.29 5.60 -30.63
CA GLY A 612 19.50 4.80 -30.58
C GLY A 612 19.66 3.79 -31.70
N GLU A 613 19.53 2.50 -31.41
CA GLU A 613 19.44 1.45 -32.43
C GLU A 613 17.97 1.05 -32.61
N ASP A 614 17.59 0.57 -33.80
CA ASP A 614 16.23 0.14 -34.18
C ASP A 614 15.28 1.29 -34.58
N ASN A 615 13.96 1.11 -34.60
CA ASN A 615 13.05 2.07 -35.28
C ASN A 615 12.35 2.96 -34.27
N ASP A 616 12.84 4.19 -34.14
CA ASP A 616 12.37 5.08 -33.08
C ASP A 616 11.34 6.12 -33.54
N TYR A 617 10.53 6.60 -32.59
CA TYR A 617 9.58 7.68 -32.77
C TYR A 617 9.80 8.84 -31.79
N LEU A 618 9.94 10.05 -32.34
CA LEU A 618 10.04 11.28 -31.55
C LEU A 618 8.94 12.28 -31.91
N TYR A 619 8.08 12.58 -30.94
CA TYR A 619 7.10 13.66 -31.02
C TYR A 619 7.63 14.92 -30.32
N VAL A 620 7.60 16.05 -31.01
CA VAL A 620 7.99 17.35 -30.45
C VAL A 620 6.93 18.41 -30.69
N ASN A 621 6.31 18.87 -29.60
CA ASN A 621 5.45 20.03 -29.56
C ASN A 621 6.15 21.21 -28.88
N GLY A 622 6.98 21.92 -29.66
CA GLY A 622 7.72 23.10 -29.21
C GLY A 622 8.86 23.48 -30.15
N GLN A 623 9.71 24.41 -29.71
CA GLN A 623 10.86 24.91 -30.49
C GLN A 623 12.09 23.99 -30.39
N VAL A 624 12.60 23.49 -31.50
CA VAL A 624 13.80 22.62 -31.55
C VAL A 624 15.08 23.44 -31.73
N ASN A 625 15.76 23.71 -30.62
CA ASN A 625 17.06 24.40 -30.61
C ASN A 625 18.26 23.46 -30.39
N ALA A 626 18.01 22.15 -30.28
CA ALA A 626 18.97 21.11 -29.95
C ALA A 626 19.22 20.15 -31.10
N LYS A 627 20.30 19.36 -31.02
CA LYS A 627 20.51 18.26 -31.95
C LYS A 627 19.58 17.11 -31.54
N LEU A 628 18.72 16.70 -32.46
CA LEU A 628 17.96 15.47 -32.41
C LEU A 628 18.68 14.44 -33.30
N ASP A 629 18.71 13.20 -32.86
CA ASP A 629 19.39 12.10 -33.53
C ASP A 629 18.51 10.87 -33.32
N GLY A 630 18.00 10.26 -34.39
CA GLY A 630 17.31 8.98 -34.30
C GLY A 630 18.35 7.93 -33.93
N GLY A 631 19.15 7.53 -34.91
CA GLY A 631 20.37 6.79 -34.67
C GLY A 631 20.64 5.85 -35.81
N ASP A 632 20.77 4.56 -35.52
CA ASP A 632 20.83 3.49 -36.52
C ASP A 632 19.43 2.85 -36.64
N GLY A 633 18.67 3.17 -37.67
CA GLY A 633 17.26 2.81 -37.68
C GLY A 633 16.46 3.28 -38.88
N VAL A 634 15.15 3.06 -38.86
CA VAL A 634 14.18 3.82 -39.66
C VAL A 634 13.42 4.77 -38.75
N ASP A 635 14.04 5.91 -38.47
CA ASP A 635 13.59 6.80 -37.41
C ASP A 635 12.59 7.83 -37.92
N LYS A 636 11.56 8.07 -37.09
CA LYS A 636 10.47 9.01 -37.38
C LYS A 636 10.50 10.16 -36.37
N VAL A 637 10.36 11.39 -36.87
CA VAL A 637 10.13 12.56 -36.02
C VAL A 637 8.93 13.36 -36.48
N TYR A 638 8.03 13.70 -35.56
CA TYR A 638 6.94 14.64 -35.78
C TYR A 638 7.20 15.97 -35.06
N LEU A 639 7.38 17.02 -35.85
CA LEU A 639 7.59 18.39 -35.39
C LEU A 639 6.29 19.20 -35.45
N ALA A 640 5.44 19.07 -34.44
CA ALA A 640 4.09 19.65 -34.42
C ALA A 640 4.08 21.20 -34.50
N SER A 641 5.16 21.86 -34.09
CA SER A 641 5.25 23.34 -34.11
C SER A 641 5.88 23.92 -35.38
N TYR A 642 6.35 23.09 -36.32
CA TYR A 642 7.04 23.55 -37.52
C TYR A 642 6.21 23.33 -38.78
N THR A 643 6.22 24.33 -39.66
CA THR A 643 5.67 24.21 -41.02
C THR A 643 6.76 23.90 -42.04
N LEU A 644 6.39 23.48 -43.24
CA LEU A 644 7.29 23.31 -44.38
C LEU A 644 8.02 24.62 -44.72
N ALA A 645 7.35 25.76 -44.53
CA ALA A 645 7.97 27.07 -44.71
C ALA A 645 9.07 27.33 -43.68
N ASP A 646 8.88 26.94 -42.42
CA ASP A 646 9.87 27.08 -41.36
C ASP A 646 11.07 26.16 -41.63
N TYR A 647 10.81 24.91 -42.01
CA TYR A 647 11.83 23.94 -42.38
C TYR A 647 12.70 24.42 -43.56
N ASN A 648 12.07 24.92 -44.63
CA ASN A 648 12.77 25.42 -45.82
C ASN A 648 13.58 26.68 -45.56
N ASN A 649 13.08 27.56 -44.71
CA ASN A 649 13.81 28.75 -44.26
C ASN A 649 14.86 28.42 -43.18
N ASN A 650 14.96 27.15 -42.75
CA ASN A 650 15.83 26.68 -41.69
C ASN A 650 15.65 27.47 -40.39
N VAL A 651 14.39 27.75 -40.02
CA VAL A 651 14.07 28.35 -38.71
C VAL A 651 14.66 27.44 -37.62
N ASP A 652 15.29 28.06 -36.62
CA ASP A 652 15.98 27.39 -35.51
C ASP A 652 17.10 26.38 -35.88
N ASN A 653 17.55 26.42 -37.14
CA ASN A 653 18.44 25.42 -37.72
C ASN A 653 17.84 24.00 -37.75
N ILE A 654 16.51 23.90 -37.86
CA ILE A 654 15.78 22.64 -37.81
C ILE A 654 16.32 21.58 -38.78
N ARG A 655 16.73 21.96 -40.00
CA ARG A 655 17.29 21.01 -40.98
C ARG A 655 18.56 20.33 -40.51
N SER A 656 19.42 21.04 -39.78
CA SER A 656 20.62 20.43 -39.21
C SER A 656 20.35 19.66 -37.93
N ASN A 657 19.29 20.03 -37.21
CA ASN A 657 18.89 19.42 -35.95
C ASN A 657 18.15 18.09 -36.17
N THR A 658 17.54 17.87 -37.34
CA THR A 658 16.80 16.64 -37.67
C THR A 658 17.39 15.85 -38.84
N LYS A 659 18.66 16.10 -39.18
CA LYS A 659 19.29 15.52 -40.38
C LYS A 659 19.54 14.00 -40.32
N ASN A 660 19.38 13.40 -39.14
CA ASN A 660 19.60 11.96 -38.91
C ASN A 660 18.26 11.27 -38.60
N PHE A 661 17.19 11.69 -39.27
CA PHE A 661 15.91 11.01 -39.26
C PHE A 661 15.58 10.65 -40.70
N GLU A 662 15.05 9.45 -40.91
CA GLU A 662 14.63 8.93 -42.21
C GLU A 662 13.29 9.56 -42.63
N SER A 663 12.40 9.81 -41.66
CA SER A 663 11.09 10.40 -41.88
C SER A 663 10.86 11.61 -40.98
N ILE A 664 10.52 12.75 -41.58
CA ILE A 664 10.22 13.99 -40.85
C ILE A 664 8.83 14.47 -41.23
N GLN A 665 7.92 14.42 -40.26
CA GLN A 665 6.58 15.00 -40.34
C GLN A 665 6.58 16.40 -39.74
N LEU A 666 5.88 17.32 -40.40
CA LEU A 666 5.64 18.70 -40.00
C LEU A 666 4.13 18.91 -39.88
N ASN A 667 3.72 20.01 -39.26
CA ASN A 667 2.30 20.34 -39.05
C ASN A 667 1.50 20.45 -40.37
N ASP A 668 2.14 20.81 -41.48
CA ASP A 668 1.50 21.02 -42.78
C ASP A 668 2.12 20.19 -43.93
N GLY A 669 2.88 19.13 -43.61
CA GLY A 669 3.40 18.20 -44.62
C GLY A 669 4.58 17.33 -44.18
N PHE A 670 5.21 16.65 -45.15
CA PHE A 670 6.35 15.75 -44.93
C PHE A 670 7.60 16.22 -45.67
N VAL A 671 8.78 15.86 -45.15
CA VAL A 671 10.07 16.09 -45.81
C VAL A 671 10.61 14.75 -46.33
N THR A 672 10.77 14.63 -47.66
CA THR A 672 11.13 13.36 -48.33
C THR A 672 12.53 13.33 -48.94
N ASP A 673 13.40 14.28 -48.61
CA ASP A 673 14.81 14.31 -49.05
C ASP A 673 15.75 14.54 -47.86
N THR A 674 16.05 13.47 -47.13
CA THR A 674 17.05 13.44 -46.05
C THR A 674 18.47 13.17 -46.58
N GLY A 675 18.62 13.06 -47.91
CA GLY A 675 19.84 12.70 -48.61
C GLY A 675 20.91 13.81 -48.66
N ASN A 676 21.46 14.22 -47.52
CA ASN A 676 22.74 14.94 -47.40
C ASN A 676 22.92 16.25 -48.22
N ASN A 677 21.86 16.83 -48.80
CA ASN A 677 21.97 17.93 -49.76
C ASN A 677 21.51 19.26 -49.17
N ILE A 678 22.38 19.85 -48.35
CA ILE A 678 22.17 21.10 -47.58
C ILE A 678 22.05 22.37 -48.46
N ASP A 679 21.86 22.27 -49.78
CA ASP A 679 21.93 23.41 -50.71
C ASP A 679 20.88 23.38 -51.85
N GLY A 680 19.91 22.45 -51.80
CA GLY A 680 18.82 22.33 -52.78
C GLY A 680 17.49 22.88 -52.24
N ALA A 681 16.70 23.53 -53.11
CA ALA A 681 15.32 23.88 -52.78
C ALA A 681 14.51 22.58 -52.60
N VAL A 682 13.96 22.39 -51.40
CA VAL A 682 13.04 21.30 -51.08
C VAL A 682 11.81 21.44 -51.98
N THR A 683 11.51 20.39 -52.73
CA THR A 683 10.38 20.35 -53.64
C THR A 683 9.08 20.33 -52.84
N LEU A 684 8.16 21.21 -53.25
CA LEU A 684 6.85 21.40 -52.63
C LEU A 684 5.98 20.15 -52.80
N ARG A 685 5.44 19.60 -51.70
CA ARG A 685 4.13 18.93 -51.73
C ARG A 685 3.09 20.00 -51.41
N THR A 686 2.27 20.36 -52.40
CA THR A 686 1.04 21.14 -52.14
C THR A 686 -0.03 20.16 -51.67
N SER A 687 -0.78 20.55 -50.65
CA SER A 687 -1.83 19.80 -49.94
C SER A 687 -3.07 19.40 -50.78
N SER A 688 -2.90 18.99 -52.03
CA SER A 688 -3.97 18.49 -52.90
C SER A 688 -3.45 17.62 -54.06
N LEU A 689 -2.49 16.74 -53.74
CA LEU A 689 -2.11 15.63 -54.62
C LEU A 689 -2.66 14.35 -53.97
N SER A 690 -3.27 13.46 -54.75
CA SER A 690 -3.57 12.11 -54.23
C SER A 690 -2.26 11.37 -53.95
N THR A 691 -2.31 10.39 -53.06
CA THR A 691 -1.19 9.56 -52.59
C THR A 691 -0.37 8.91 -53.72
N ASP A 692 -0.96 8.79 -54.91
CA ASP A 692 -0.39 8.12 -56.10
C ASP A 692 0.28 9.08 -57.11
N VAL A 693 0.26 10.39 -56.86
CA VAL A 693 0.95 11.40 -57.69
C VAL A 693 2.27 11.82 -57.03
N ASP A 694 3.39 11.36 -57.59
CA ASP A 694 4.74 11.64 -57.09
C ASP A 694 5.16 13.10 -57.31
N GLU A 695 4.87 13.69 -58.48
CA GLU A 695 5.35 15.02 -58.86
C GLU A 695 4.51 15.65 -59.98
N ILE A 696 4.19 16.95 -59.92
CA ILE A 696 3.73 17.73 -61.09
C ILE A 696 4.84 18.70 -61.52
N VAL A 697 5.44 18.46 -62.68
CA VAL A 697 6.48 19.32 -63.26
C VAL A 697 5.86 20.30 -64.26
N LEU A 698 6.02 21.59 -63.98
CA LEU A 698 5.54 22.68 -64.83
C LEU A 698 6.70 23.44 -65.48
N THR A 699 6.61 23.65 -66.79
CA THR A 699 7.55 24.53 -67.51
C THR A 699 7.07 25.98 -67.50
N SER A 700 8.00 26.93 -67.34
CA SER A 700 7.70 28.35 -67.49
C SER A 700 7.10 28.65 -68.87
N PRO A 701 6.09 29.54 -68.99
CA PRO A 701 5.37 29.76 -70.24
C PRO A 701 6.29 30.24 -71.37
N ILE A 702 6.22 29.58 -72.53
CA ILE A 702 6.88 30.05 -73.75
C ILE A 702 5.88 30.95 -74.49
N THR A 703 6.04 32.27 -74.41
CA THR A 703 5.16 33.22 -75.12
C THR A 703 5.49 33.24 -76.61
N SER A 704 4.52 32.91 -77.46
CA SER A 704 4.62 33.06 -78.92
C SER A 704 3.39 33.79 -79.47
N GLY A 705 3.42 35.12 -79.43
CA GLY A 705 2.28 35.96 -79.84
C GLY A 705 1.36 36.28 -78.66
N THR A 706 0.04 36.21 -78.85
CA THR A 706 -0.99 36.41 -77.79
C THR A 706 -1.34 35.14 -77.02
N VAL A 707 -0.73 34.00 -77.35
CA VAL A 707 -1.01 32.70 -76.74
C VAL A 707 0.13 32.32 -75.78
N HIS A 708 -0.24 31.87 -74.59
CA HIS A 708 0.64 31.34 -73.55
C HIS A 708 0.56 29.82 -73.58
N LYS A 709 1.73 29.15 -73.63
CA LYS A 709 1.83 27.68 -73.72
C LYS A 709 2.59 27.14 -72.51
N TYR A 710 2.01 26.13 -71.87
CA TYR A 710 2.57 25.41 -70.71
C TYR A 710 2.69 23.94 -71.05
N SER A 711 3.79 23.30 -70.63
CA SER A 711 3.91 21.84 -70.58
C SER A 711 3.75 21.40 -69.14
N VAL A 712 2.88 20.41 -68.93
CA VAL A 712 2.64 19.73 -67.65
C VAL A 712 3.10 18.30 -67.83
N ASP A 713 4.00 17.85 -66.96
CA ASP A 713 4.32 16.44 -66.80
C ASP A 713 3.86 16.03 -65.39
N VAL A 714 3.19 14.89 -65.25
CA VAL A 714 2.77 14.36 -63.94
C VAL A 714 3.45 13.01 -63.78
N ALA A 715 4.28 12.86 -62.75
CA ALA A 715 4.86 11.59 -62.32
C ALA A 715 3.86 10.85 -61.43
N VAL A 716 3.77 9.54 -61.60
CA VAL A 716 2.86 8.66 -60.86
C VAL A 716 3.66 7.49 -60.27
N LYS A 717 3.28 7.02 -59.08
CA LYS A 717 3.97 5.94 -58.36
C LYS A 717 3.89 4.63 -59.15
N ASP A 718 4.92 3.79 -59.09
CA ASP A 718 5.07 2.57 -59.91
C ASP A 718 3.84 1.65 -59.76
N LEU A 719 3.09 1.44 -60.84
CA LEU A 719 1.79 0.75 -60.84
C LEU A 719 1.99 -0.76 -61.10
N GLU A 720 1.94 -1.60 -60.07
CA GLU A 720 1.95 -3.07 -60.21
C GLU A 720 0.51 -3.62 -60.41
N SER A 721 0.21 -3.95 -61.67
CA SER A 721 -0.85 -4.84 -62.20
C SER A 721 -2.27 -4.84 -61.59
N SER A 722 -3.22 -4.28 -62.35
CA SER A 722 -4.58 -4.80 -62.57
C SER A 722 -5.23 -4.04 -63.74
N ASN A 723 -6.27 -4.60 -64.36
CA ASN A 723 -6.68 -4.34 -65.76
C ASN A 723 -7.21 -2.92 -66.10
N ASP A 724 -7.00 -2.52 -67.36
CA ASP A 724 -7.70 -1.51 -68.18
C ASP A 724 -8.67 -0.53 -67.45
N GLY A 725 -8.15 0.50 -66.75
CA GLY A 725 -9.01 1.49 -66.09
C GLY A 725 -8.35 2.83 -65.71
N ASN A 726 -7.09 2.82 -65.27
CA ASN A 726 -6.44 3.96 -64.60
C ASN A 726 -6.39 5.24 -65.46
N PHE A 727 -6.70 6.38 -64.85
CA PHE A 727 -6.58 7.70 -65.49
C PHE A 727 -6.05 8.75 -64.52
N VAL A 728 -5.30 9.71 -65.07
CA VAL A 728 -4.96 10.95 -64.38
C VAL A 728 -6.00 12.01 -64.73
N SER A 729 -6.71 12.52 -63.74
CA SER A 729 -7.60 13.67 -63.85
C SER A 729 -6.81 14.94 -63.56
N VAL A 730 -6.63 15.81 -64.55
CA VAL A 730 -5.91 17.08 -64.39
C VAL A 730 -6.89 18.24 -64.33
N THR A 731 -6.90 18.97 -63.22
CA THR A 731 -7.70 20.19 -63.05
C THR A 731 -6.92 21.40 -63.55
N ILE A 732 -7.52 22.15 -64.47
CA ILE A 732 -6.89 23.34 -65.05
C ILE A 732 -7.82 24.55 -64.83
N PRO A 733 -7.32 25.65 -64.23
CA PRO A 733 -8.11 26.86 -64.03
C PRO A 733 -8.70 27.39 -65.33
N SER A 734 -9.98 27.79 -65.29
CA SER A 734 -10.68 28.32 -66.46
C SER A 734 -9.98 29.58 -67.00
N ALA A 735 -9.69 29.61 -68.31
CA ALA A 735 -9.06 30.75 -68.98
C ALA A 735 -9.66 31.00 -70.38
N SER A 736 -9.57 32.22 -70.88
CA SER A 736 -10.01 32.55 -72.25
C SER A 736 -9.17 31.81 -73.28
N GLY A 737 -9.84 31.17 -74.25
CA GLY A 737 -9.17 30.45 -75.33
C GLY A 737 -8.46 29.16 -74.89
N LEU A 738 -8.76 28.65 -73.68
CA LEU A 738 -8.13 27.45 -73.12
C LEU A 738 -8.28 26.24 -74.05
N THR A 739 -7.15 25.63 -74.41
CA THR A 739 -7.08 24.35 -75.12
C THR A 739 -6.06 23.45 -74.44
N VAL A 740 -6.44 22.19 -74.22
CA VAL A 740 -5.62 21.17 -73.56
C VAL A 740 -5.38 20.06 -74.55
N THR A 741 -4.13 19.67 -74.74
CA THR A 741 -3.72 18.67 -75.73
C THR A 741 -2.75 17.68 -75.12
N TYR A 742 -2.97 16.39 -75.35
CA TYR A 742 -2.08 15.30 -74.93
C TYR A 742 -1.79 14.39 -76.13
N ALA A 743 -0.53 14.00 -76.33
CA ALA A 743 -0.07 13.19 -77.47
C ALA A 743 -0.54 13.69 -78.87
N GLY A 744 -0.82 14.99 -79.01
CA GLY A 744 -1.29 15.62 -80.25
C GLY A 744 -2.81 15.59 -80.48
N ALA A 745 -3.60 15.07 -79.54
CA ALA A 745 -5.07 15.13 -79.54
C ALA A 745 -5.58 16.19 -78.56
N THR A 746 -6.66 16.90 -78.90
CA THR A 746 -7.33 17.85 -78.01
C THR A 746 -8.26 17.11 -77.06
N LEU A 747 -8.07 17.30 -75.75
CA LEU A 747 -8.92 16.73 -74.71
C LEU A 747 -10.17 17.58 -74.51
N SER A 748 -11.28 16.93 -74.14
CA SER A 748 -12.50 17.63 -73.70
C SER A 748 -12.50 17.67 -72.18
N ALA A 749 -12.98 18.78 -71.61
CA ALA A 749 -13.19 18.85 -70.17
C ALA A 749 -14.42 18.01 -69.78
N GLU A 750 -14.33 17.34 -68.64
CA GLU A 750 -15.44 16.65 -67.98
C GLU A 750 -16.42 17.66 -67.36
N ALA A 751 -17.53 17.18 -66.79
CA ALA A 751 -18.59 18.03 -66.23
C ALA A 751 -18.13 18.87 -65.03
N ASP A 752 -17.13 18.38 -64.29
CA ASP A 752 -16.47 19.02 -63.15
C ASP A 752 -15.35 19.99 -63.56
N GLY A 753 -14.98 20.03 -64.85
CA GLY A 753 -13.90 20.86 -65.38
C GLY A 753 -12.52 20.20 -65.42
N THR A 754 -12.41 18.91 -65.08
CA THR A 754 -11.17 18.12 -65.16
C THR A 754 -10.90 17.59 -66.58
N TYR A 755 -9.66 17.19 -66.85
CA TYR A 755 -9.24 16.56 -68.10
C TYR A 755 -8.61 15.20 -67.83
N LYS A 756 -9.25 14.12 -68.32
CA LYS A 756 -8.75 12.75 -68.12
C LYS A 756 -7.69 12.34 -69.14
N VAL A 757 -6.63 11.70 -68.64
CA VAL A 757 -5.56 11.07 -69.43
C VAL A 757 -5.40 9.63 -68.97
N SER A 758 -5.73 8.67 -69.84
CA SER A 758 -5.58 7.24 -69.52
C SER A 758 -4.10 6.87 -69.35
N LEU A 759 -3.81 6.08 -68.32
CA LEU A 759 -2.51 5.47 -68.07
C LEU A 759 -2.48 4.08 -68.73
N ALA A 760 -1.33 3.71 -69.28
CA ALA A 760 -1.08 2.33 -69.70
C ALA A 760 -0.33 1.58 -68.58
N ASP A 761 -0.47 0.26 -68.57
CA ASP A 761 0.18 -0.64 -67.62
C ASP A 761 1.71 -0.36 -67.51
N GLY A 762 2.18 -0.13 -66.29
CA GLY A 762 3.58 0.22 -65.98
C GLY A 762 4.04 1.62 -66.40
N GLU A 763 3.13 2.56 -66.73
CA GLU A 763 3.53 3.97 -66.93
C GLU A 763 3.73 4.70 -65.60
N THR A 764 4.93 5.25 -65.41
CA THR A 764 5.34 6.02 -64.22
C THR A 764 5.20 7.54 -64.40
N SER A 765 4.66 8.00 -65.54
CA SER A 765 4.34 9.42 -65.75
C SER A 765 3.46 9.66 -66.97
N ILE A 766 2.61 10.70 -66.91
CA ILE A 766 2.05 11.32 -68.12
C ILE A 766 2.95 12.48 -68.56
N SER A 767 3.70 12.28 -69.65
CA SER A 767 4.54 13.34 -70.22
C SER A 767 3.94 13.96 -71.49
N GLY A 768 4.00 15.30 -71.59
CA GLY A 768 3.63 16.03 -72.79
C GLY A 768 2.17 16.51 -72.85
N LEU A 769 1.53 16.72 -71.70
CA LEU A 769 0.27 17.48 -71.63
C LEU A 769 0.57 18.97 -71.88
N VAL A 770 -0.13 19.56 -72.84
CA VAL A 770 0.10 20.93 -73.30
C VAL A 770 -1.15 21.77 -73.09
N ILE A 771 -1.01 22.87 -72.37
CA ILE A 771 -2.05 23.87 -72.12
C ILE A 771 -1.74 25.13 -72.94
N GLU A 772 -2.70 25.60 -73.72
CA GLU A 772 -2.64 26.88 -74.44
C GLU A 772 -3.81 27.78 -74.05
N ALA A 773 -3.54 29.04 -73.69
CA ALA A 773 -4.55 30.03 -73.33
C ALA A 773 -4.20 31.44 -73.85
N ASP A 774 -5.20 32.30 -74.06
CA ASP A 774 -5.00 33.68 -74.49
C ASP A 774 -4.44 34.59 -73.37
N GLU A 775 -4.42 34.09 -72.13
CA GLU A 775 -3.94 34.77 -70.92
C GLU A 775 -3.03 33.88 -70.07
N VAL A 776 -2.32 34.48 -69.10
CA VAL A 776 -1.49 33.75 -68.14
C VAL A 776 -2.42 33.06 -67.14
N ILE A 777 -2.31 31.73 -67.03
CA ILE A 777 -3.07 30.95 -66.04
C ILE A 777 -2.34 30.92 -64.70
N ASP A 778 -3.09 30.81 -63.61
CA ASP A 778 -2.53 30.60 -62.28
C ASP A 778 -2.07 29.14 -62.16
N THR A 779 -0.76 28.93 -62.34
CA THR A 779 -0.19 27.58 -62.33
C THR A 779 -0.17 26.96 -60.94
N SER A 780 -0.40 27.73 -59.87
CA SER A 780 -0.51 27.20 -58.51
C SER A 780 -1.85 26.53 -58.22
N ALA A 781 -2.84 26.72 -59.09
CA ALA A 781 -4.17 26.12 -59.01
C ALA A 781 -4.35 24.94 -59.99
N ILE A 782 -3.25 24.43 -60.57
CA ILE A 782 -3.26 23.19 -61.35
C ILE A 782 -3.02 22.03 -60.38
N SER A 783 -3.93 21.07 -60.37
CA SER A 783 -3.79 19.82 -59.62
C SER A 783 -3.96 18.63 -60.54
N ALA A 784 -3.44 17.49 -60.12
CA ALA A 784 -3.63 16.20 -60.77
C ALA A 784 -3.94 15.16 -59.71
N GLU A 785 -4.86 14.27 -60.07
CA GLU A 785 -5.31 13.16 -59.24
C GLU A 785 -5.22 11.90 -60.09
N VAL A 786 -4.61 10.86 -59.54
CA VAL A 786 -4.59 9.53 -60.14
C VAL A 786 -5.74 8.77 -59.52
N THR A 787 -6.62 8.21 -60.36
CA THR A 787 -7.60 7.23 -59.92
C THR A 787 -7.10 5.85 -60.33
N LEU A 788 -6.78 5.03 -59.33
CA LEU A 788 -6.48 3.60 -59.46
C LEU A 788 -7.79 2.82 -59.25
N ASP A 789 -7.98 1.73 -59.99
CA ASP A 789 -9.16 0.86 -59.85
C ASP A 789 -8.91 -0.18 -58.74
N ASP A 790 -9.97 -0.54 -58.02
CA ASP A 790 -10.13 -1.52 -56.92
C ASP A 790 -8.95 -2.48 -56.70
N THR A 791 -8.34 -2.46 -55.51
CA THR A 791 -7.23 -3.35 -55.14
C THR A 791 -7.63 -4.37 -54.06
N SER A 792 -6.93 -5.49 -54.03
CA SER A 792 -7.05 -6.46 -52.94
C SER A 792 -5.66 -6.70 -52.36
N VAL A 793 -5.48 -6.34 -51.09
CA VAL A 793 -4.20 -6.39 -50.39
C VAL A 793 -4.31 -7.36 -49.22
N PHE A 794 -3.31 -8.23 -49.09
CA PHE A 794 -3.25 -9.28 -48.07
C PHE A 794 -1.92 -9.13 -47.32
N GLY A 795 -1.98 -9.08 -45.99
CA GLY A 795 -0.85 -9.12 -45.09
C GLY A 795 -0.17 -10.50 -45.07
N GLU A 796 0.98 -10.52 -44.41
CA GLU A 796 1.71 -11.72 -44.03
C GLU A 796 1.38 -12.07 -42.57
N SER A 797 2.22 -12.89 -41.92
CA SER A 797 1.91 -13.41 -40.57
C SER A 797 2.52 -12.61 -39.41
N ASP A 798 3.07 -11.44 -39.72
CA ASP A 798 3.74 -10.54 -38.78
C ASP A 798 2.94 -9.22 -38.77
N ALA A 799 3.08 -8.39 -37.74
CA ALA A 799 2.42 -7.08 -37.65
C ALA A 799 2.72 -6.20 -38.88
N ASP A 800 1.70 -5.92 -39.67
CA ASP A 800 1.76 -5.23 -40.94
C ASP A 800 1.08 -3.86 -40.90
N SER A 801 1.53 -2.95 -41.75
CA SER A 801 0.80 -1.72 -42.07
C SER A 801 0.29 -1.80 -43.50
N ILE A 802 -1.01 -2.04 -43.65
CA ILE A 802 -1.68 -2.27 -44.93
C ILE A 802 -2.45 -1.01 -45.32
N PHE A 803 -2.19 -0.53 -46.52
CA PHE A 803 -2.79 0.70 -47.04
C PHE A 803 -3.54 0.40 -48.33
N GLY A 804 -4.84 0.72 -48.35
CA GLY A 804 -5.68 0.85 -49.52
C GLY A 804 -5.33 2.08 -50.36
N THR A 805 -6.14 2.31 -51.38
CA THR A 805 -5.96 3.31 -52.42
C THR A 805 -7.00 4.41 -52.28
N SER A 806 -7.68 4.80 -53.35
CA SER A 806 -8.80 5.77 -53.30
C SER A 806 -10.03 5.25 -54.05
N GLY A 807 -10.04 3.94 -54.32
CA GLY A 807 -11.13 3.18 -54.90
C GLY A 807 -11.59 2.13 -53.89
N ASP A 808 -12.52 1.25 -54.30
CA ASP A 808 -13.17 0.32 -53.39
C ASP A 808 -12.23 -0.89 -53.14
N ASP A 809 -11.57 -0.94 -51.99
CA ASP A 809 -10.49 -1.87 -51.70
C ASP A 809 -10.92 -3.04 -50.79
N PHE A 810 -10.22 -4.17 -50.90
CA PHE A 810 -10.36 -5.32 -49.99
C PHE A 810 -9.04 -5.56 -49.27
N LEU A 811 -8.98 -5.22 -47.99
CA LEU A 811 -7.78 -5.29 -47.15
C LEU A 811 -7.92 -6.40 -46.11
N THR A 812 -6.89 -7.23 -45.97
CA THR A 812 -6.84 -8.21 -44.87
C THR A 812 -5.46 -8.37 -44.27
N GLY A 813 -5.35 -8.38 -42.94
CA GLY A 813 -4.08 -8.50 -42.19
C GLY A 813 -3.58 -9.93 -42.08
N THR A 814 -4.50 -10.87 -41.89
CA THR A 814 -4.30 -12.31 -41.75
C THR A 814 -3.89 -12.77 -40.36
N SER A 815 -2.67 -12.51 -39.88
CA SER A 815 -2.32 -12.78 -38.49
C SER A 815 -1.21 -11.87 -37.98
N GLY A 816 -1.28 -11.43 -36.73
CA GLY A 816 -0.39 -10.42 -36.16
C GLY A 816 -1.16 -9.12 -35.87
N GLU A 817 -0.56 -8.20 -35.13
CA GLU A 817 -1.20 -6.91 -34.82
C GLU A 817 -1.05 -5.95 -36.00
N ASP A 818 -2.06 -5.92 -36.85
CA ASP A 818 -2.04 -5.22 -38.13
C ASP A 818 -2.73 -3.85 -38.04
N THR A 819 -2.26 -2.91 -38.87
CA THR A 819 -2.94 -1.63 -39.08
C THR A 819 -3.42 -1.53 -40.53
N LEU A 820 -4.73 -1.54 -40.74
CA LEU A 820 -5.37 -1.48 -42.06
C LEU A 820 -6.00 -0.10 -42.28
N LEU A 821 -5.63 0.58 -43.36
CA LEU A 821 -6.18 1.89 -43.75
C LEU A 821 -6.77 1.85 -45.15
N GLY A 822 -8.11 1.90 -45.29
CA GLY A 822 -8.83 1.93 -46.57
C GLY A 822 -8.59 3.20 -47.39
N ASN A 823 -8.70 4.35 -46.72
CA ASN A 823 -8.59 5.72 -47.22
C ASN A 823 -9.88 6.28 -47.83
N ALA A 824 -10.18 6.07 -49.10
CA ALA A 824 -11.37 6.65 -49.73
C ALA A 824 -11.91 5.66 -50.74
N GLY A 825 -13.23 5.56 -50.86
CA GLY A 825 -13.85 4.42 -51.56
C GLY A 825 -14.68 3.63 -50.58
N ASP A 826 -15.52 2.73 -51.10
CA ASP A 826 -16.36 1.86 -50.27
C ASP A 826 -15.55 0.58 -49.97
N ASP A 827 -14.80 0.59 -48.87
CA ASP A 827 -13.76 -0.41 -48.59
C ASP A 827 -14.27 -1.61 -47.77
N VAL A 828 -13.53 -2.72 -47.80
CA VAL A 828 -13.75 -3.90 -46.95
C VAL A 828 -12.47 -4.22 -46.20
N LEU A 829 -12.50 -4.13 -44.87
CA LEU A 829 -11.35 -4.33 -43.99
C LEU A 829 -11.57 -5.54 -43.09
N PHE A 830 -10.55 -6.39 -42.97
CA PHE A 830 -10.59 -7.60 -42.15
C PHE A 830 -9.24 -7.86 -41.48
N GLY A 831 -9.14 -7.63 -40.18
CA GLY A 831 -7.90 -7.81 -39.39
C GLY A 831 -7.29 -9.19 -39.59
N GLY A 832 -8.03 -10.23 -39.20
CA GLY A 832 -7.64 -11.61 -39.46
C GLY A 832 -8.65 -12.56 -38.83
N ASP A 833 -8.42 -13.87 -39.00
CA ASP A 833 -9.05 -14.87 -38.13
C ASP A 833 -7.97 -15.26 -37.09
N ASP A 834 -7.73 -14.42 -36.09
CA ASP A 834 -6.65 -14.62 -35.12
C ASP A 834 -6.97 -14.11 -33.68
N GLU A 835 -5.93 -13.92 -32.85
CA GLU A 835 -6.08 -13.46 -31.45
C GLU A 835 -5.35 -12.11 -31.24
N ALA A 836 -4.84 -11.50 -32.31
CA ALA A 836 -4.10 -10.25 -32.26
C ALA A 836 -5.08 -9.07 -32.35
N VAL A 837 -4.67 -7.92 -31.82
CA VAL A 837 -5.50 -6.70 -31.87
C VAL A 837 -5.15 -5.91 -33.11
N ASP A 838 -6.10 -5.85 -34.05
CA ASP A 838 -5.92 -5.08 -35.27
C ASP A 838 -6.50 -3.67 -35.15
N THR A 839 -5.86 -2.71 -35.82
CA THR A 839 -6.37 -1.34 -35.98
C THR A 839 -6.95 -1.16 -37.38
N LEU A 840 -8.26 -0.95 -37.47
CA LEU A 840 -9.00 -0.80 -38.73
C LEU A 840 -9.47 0.64 -38.93
N ILE A 841 -9.13 1.22 -40.07
CA ILE A 841 -9.44 2.61 -40.42
C ILE A 841 -10.05 2.64 -41.83
N GLY A 842 -11.35 2.87 -41.96
CA GLY A 842 -12.04 2.86 -43.25
C GLY A 842 -11.68 4.09 -44.09
N GLY A 843 -11.77 5.26 -43.48
CA GLY A 843 -11.55 6.54 -44.13
C GLY A 843 -12.85 7.16 -44.64
N ALA A 844 -12.96 7.37 -45.95
CA ALA A 844 -14.06 8.09 -46.57
C ALA A 844 -14.81 7.23 -47.59
N GLY A 845 -15.95 6.68 -47.21
CA GLY A 845 -16.85 5.94 -48.07
C GLY A 845 -17.87 5.17 -47.24
N GLU A 846 -18.59 4.23 -47.85
CA GLU A 846 -19.42 3.27 -47.12
C GLU A 846 -18.59 2.00 -46.85
N ASP A 847 -17.89 1.96 -45.71
CA ASP A 847 -16.90 0.93 -45.42
C ASP A 847 -17.49 -0.28 -44.67
N ILE A 848 -16.94 -1.47 -44.90
CA ILE A 848 -17.31 -2.72 -44.24
C ILE A 848 -16.16 -3.23 -43.38
N PHE A 849 -16.38 -3.33 -42.08
CA PHE A 849 -15.44 -3.96 -41.14
C PHE A 849 -15.91 -5.37 -40.83
N ILE A 850 -15.10 -6.36 -41.19
CA ILE A 850 -15.38 -7.78 -40.91
C ILE A 850 -14.79 -8.11 -39.54
N LEU A 851 -15.61 -8.63 -38.64
CA LEU A 851 -15.22 -9.01 -37.29
C LEU A 851 -15.18 -10.54 -37.15
N ASP A 852 -14.08 -11.07 -36.61
CA ASP A 852 -13.90 -12.49 -36.36
C ASP A 852 -14.30 -12.88 -34.93
N ASN A 853 -14.38 -14.19 -34.70
CA ASN A 853 -14.76 -14.74 -33.40
C ASN A 853 -13.50 -15.24 -32.68
N ASP A 854 -12.84 -14.37 -31.92
CA ASP A 854 -11.79 -14.78 -31.00
C ASP A 854 -12.38 -15.71 -29.91
N THR A 855 -11.76 -16.88 -29.73
CA THR A 855 -12.26 -17.94 -28.86
C THR A 855 -11.64 -17.98 -27.47
N ASP A 856 -10.66 -17.11 -27.14
CA ASP A 856 -9.95 -17.16 -25.85
C ASP A 856 -9.85 -15.81 -25.09
N LEU A 857 -10.98 -15.14 -24.87
CA LEU A 857 -11.09 -13.87 -24.13
C LEU A 857 -10.85 -13.96 -22.59
N SER A 858 -9.93 -14.80 -22.12
CA SER A 858 -9.71 -15.01 -20.68
C SER A 858 -8.86 -13.92 -19.99
N ASP A 859 -8.26 -13.03 -20.78
CA ASP A 859 -7.34 -11.96 -20.40
C ASP A 859 -7.78 -10.53 -20.82
N GLY A 860 -8.89 -10.39 -21.54
CA GLY A 860 -9.70 -9.17 -21.50
C GLY A 860 -9.33 -8.02 -22.44
N PHE A 861 -8.46 -8.18 -23.45
CA PHE A 861 -8.10 -7.09 -24.37
C PHE A 861 -7.74 -7.52 -25.82
N THR A 862 -8.30 -8.61 -26.35
CA THR A 862 -7.97 -9.11 -27.71
C THR A 862 -8.95 -8.65 -28.80
N GLN A 863 -9.65 -7.53 -28.62
CA GLN A 863 -10.62 -7.04 -29.63
C GLN A 863 -10.01 -6.01 -30.58
N ASP A 864 -10.31 -6.13 -31.86
CA ASP A 864 -9.98 -5.13 -32.88
C ASP A 864 -10.51 -3.73 -32.55
N VAL A 865 -9.73 -2.72 -32.93
CA VAL A 865 -10.05 -1.30 -32.77
C VAL A 865 -10.44 -0.70 -34.11
N ILE A 866 -11.69 -0.30 -34.24
CA ILE A 866 -12.18 0.45 -35.41
C ILE A 866 -12.07 1.94 -35.10
N MET A 867 -11.15 2.63 -35.78
CA MET A 867 -10.79 4.00 -35.39
C MET A 867 -11.83 5.06 -35.78
N ASP A 868 -12.49 4.92 -36.93
CA ASP A 868 -13.27 5.98 -37.56
C ASP A 868 -14.70 5.58 -38.00
N PHE A 869 -15.31 4.60 -37.34
CA PHE A 869 -16.64 4.10 -37.69
C PHE A 869 -17.71 5.21 -37.74
N ASN A 870 -18.33 5.38 -38.90
CA ASN A 870 -19.42 6.30 -39.18
C ASN A 870 -20.74 5.55 -39.35
N LYS A 871 -21.59 5.59 -38.31
CA LYS A 871 -22.90 4.89 -38.29
C LYS A 871 -23.88 5.23 -39.42
N SER A 872 -23.62 6.29 -40.19
CA SER A 872 -24.47 6.70 -41.32
C SER A 872 -23.97 6.24 -42.68
N GLU A 873 -22.75 5.73 -42.76
CA GLU A 873 -22.05 5.33 -43.99
C GLU A 873 -21.63 3.86 -43.88
N ASP A 874 -21.01 3.47 -42.76
CA ASP A 874 -20.33 2.18 -42.62
C ASP A 874 -21.21 1.03 -42.12
N ALA A 875 -20.69 -0.19 -42.26
CA ALA A 875 -21.31 -1.43 -41.82
C ALA A 875 -20.32 -2.38 -41.12
N LEU A 876 -20.85 -3.22 -40.22
CA LEU A 876 -20.10 -4.24 -39.49
C LEU A 876 -20.55 -5.62 -39.94
N ASP A 877 -19.66 -6.43 -40.52
CA ASP A 877 -19.95 -7.84 -40.81
C ASP A 877 -19.68 -8.70 -39.57
N ILE A 878 -20.77 -9.18 -38.98
CA ILE A 878 -20.80 -9.98 -37.76
C ILE A 878 -21.19 -11.43 -38.04
N SER A 879 -21.05 -11.87 -39.29
CA SER A 879 -21.49 -13.18 -39.76
C SER A 879 -20.83 -14.34 -39.00
N ASP A 880 -19.57 -14.18 -38.58
CA ASP A 880 -18.81 -15.21 -37.89
C ASP A 880 -19.01 -15.20 -36.36
N LEU A 881 -19.55 -14.10 -35.82
CA LEU A 881 -19.84 -13.93 -34.38
C LEU A 881 -21.14 -14.60 -33.92
N LEU A 882 -22.11 -14.77 -34.83
CA LEU A 882 -23.45 -15.22 -34.46
C LEU A 882 -23.93 -16.44 -35.25
N VAL A 883 -24.50 -17.40 -34.55
CA VAL A 883 -25.16 -18.57 -35.16
C VAL A 883 -26.66 -18.45 -35.01
N LEU A 884 -27.37 -18.38 -36.14
CA LEU A 884 -28.82 -18.30 -36.16
C LEU A 884 -29.45 -19.57 -35.53
N PRO A 885 -30.29 -19.45 -34.48
CA PRO A 885 -30.93 -20.60 -33.84
C PRO A 885 -31.81 -21.40 -34.81
N GLU A 886 -31.89 -22.74 -34.63
CA GLU A 886 -32.69 -23.62 -35.50
C GLU A 886 -34.18 -23.26 -35.57
N ASP A 887 -34.71 -22.50 -34.60
CA ASP A 887 -36.09 -22.05 -34.52
C ASP A 887 -36.35 -20.66 -35.12
N VAL A 888 -35.32 -19.92 -35.55
CA VAL A 888 -35.44 -18.67 -36.31
C VAL A 888 -35.43 -19.01 -37.81
N ASN A 889 -36.38 -18.45 -38.56
CA ASN A 889 -36.44 -18.64 -40.01
C ASN A 889 -35.48 -17.67 -40.70
N GLY A 890 -34.30 -18.14 -41.12
CA GLY A 890 -33.28 -17.31 -41.80
C GLY A 890 -33.73 -16.66 -43.12
N GLU A 891 -34.84 -17.11 -43.72
CA GLU A 891 -35.43 -16.50 -44.92
C GLU A 891 -36.40 -15.33 -44.59
N ASP A 892 -36.68 -15.09 -43.31
CA ASP A 892 -37.56 -14.02 -42.82
C ASP A 892 -36.72 -12.89 -42.22
N GLN A 893 -36.47 -11.84 -43.01
CA GLN A 893 -35.64 -10.71 -42.62
C GLN A 893 -36.11 -10.02 -41.34
N ASP A 894 -37.42 -9.98 -41.07
CA ASP A 894 -37.94 -9.41 -39.81
C ASP A 894 -37.59 -10.29 -38.60
N ALA A 895 -37.53 -11.61 -38.79
CA ALA A 895 -37.15 -12.55 -37.74
C ALA A 895 -35.64 -12.56 -37.48
N VAL A 896 -34.83 -12.44 -38.54
CA VAL A 896 -33.37 -12.29 -38.42
C VAL A 896 -33.03 -10.95 -37.78
N LYS A 897 -33.65 -9.85 -38.23
CA LYS A 897 -33.48 -8.54 -37.62
C LYS A 897 -33.81 -8.54 -36.13
N ALA A 898 -34.93 -9.14 -35.72
CA ALA A 898 -35.30 -9.23 -34.31
C ALA A 898 -34.32 -10.09 -33.49
N PHE A 899 -33.69 -11.09 -34.12
CA PHE A 899 -32.63 -11.87 -33.50
C PHE A 899 -31.37 -11.02 -33.31
N LEU A 900 -30.94 -10.27 -34.32
CA LEU A 900 -29.78 -9.37 -34.23
C LEU A 900 -29.99 -8.26 -33.18
N GLU A 901 -31.14 -7.58 -33.19
CA GLU A 901 -31.50 -6.56 -32.16
C GLU A 901 -31.59 -7.13 -30.73
N SER A 902 -31.60 -8.45 -30.55
CA SER A 902 -31.60 -9.08 -29.21
C SER A 902 -30.22 -9.61 -28.80
N ASN A 903 -29.23 -9.59 -29.69
CA ASN A 903 -27.91 -10.21 -29.47
C ASN A 903 -26.73 -9.34 -29.90
N VAL A 904 -26.95 -8.14 -30.44
CA VAL A 904 -25.91 -7.15 -30.72
C VAL A 904 -26.22 -5.96 -29.83
N GLY A 905 -25.30 -5.48 -29.00
CA GLY A 905 -25.49 -4.38 -28.05
C GLY A 905 -24.30 -3.43 -28.00
N LEU A 906 -24.39 -2.39 -27.18
CA LEU A 906 -23.26 -1.48 -26.89
C LEU A 906 -22.94 -1.44 -25.39
N SER A 907 -21.66 -1.46 -25.05
CA SER A 907 -21.14 -1.12 -23.72
C SER A 907 -20.24 0.12 -23.80
N SER A 908 -19.91 0.68 -22.65
CA SER A 908 -18.95 1.78 -22.56
C SER A 908 -18.16 1.69 -21.27
N ASP A 909 -16.86 1.98 -21.36
CA ASP A 909 -15.97 2.05 -20.21
C ASP A 909 -16.18 3.32 -19.39
N ASP A 910 -15.50 3.39 -18.24
CA ASP A 910 -15.55 4.53 -17.31
C ASP A 910 -15.01 5.83 -17.94
N ASP A 911 -14.20 5.73 -18.99
CA ASP A 911 -13.66 6.86 -19.78
C ASP A 911 -14.60 7.33 -20.91
N GLY A 912 -15.66 6.56 -21.19
CA GLY A 912 -16.63 6.83 -22.25
C GLY A 912 -16.33 6.20 -23.61
N THR A 913 -15.27 5.40 -23.73
CA THR A 913 -14.98 4.58 -24.92
C THR A 913 -16.11 3.58 -25.15
N GLN A 914 -16.56 3.44 -26.39
CA GLN A 914 -17.70 2.57 -26.73
C GLN A 914 -17.23 1.25 -27.30
N HIS A 915 -17.93 0.18 -26.93
CA HIS A 915 -17.63 -1.18 -27.34
C HIS A 915 -18.83 -1.84 -28.00
N LEU A 916 -18.60 -2.60 -29.06
CA LEU A 916 -19.60 -3.48 -29.64
C LEU A 916 -19.66 -4.77 -28.84
N THR A 917 -20.87 -5.18 -28.46
CA THR A 917 -21.08 -6.43 -27.74
C THR A 917 -21.97 -7.40 -28.50
N ILE A 918 -21.68 -8.69 -28.37
CA ILE A 918 -22.47 -9.78 -28.93
C ILE A 918 -22.88 -10.75 -27.82
N GLY A 919 -24.14 -11.16 -27.82
CA GLY A 919 -24.66 -12.16 -26.89
C GLY A 919 -25.99 -11.75 -26.26
N SER A 920 -26.62 -12.70 -25.58
CA SER A 920 -27.90 -12.47 -24.91
C SER A 920 -27.72 -11.78 -23.56
N ALA A 921 -28.63 -10.86 -23.24
CA ALA A 921 -28.67 -10.07 -22.00
C ALA A 921 -28.12 -10.78 -20.74
N GLY A 922 -27.00 -10.28 -20.19
CA GLY A 922 -26.28 -10.81 -19.03
C GLY A 922 -25.18 -11.84 -19.32
N ASN A 923 -24.81 -12.04 -20.59
CA ASN A 923 -23.70 -12.87 -21.06
C ASN A 923 -23.17 -12.32 -22.40
N GLU A 924 -23.13 -11.01 -22.52
CA GLU A 924 -22.57 -10.27 -23.65
C GLU A 924 -21.03 -10.37 -23.63
N GLN A 925 -20.43 -10.41 -24.81
CA GLN A 925 -18.99 -10.41 -25.05
C GLN A 925 -18.64 -9.19 -25.88
N GLU A 926 -17.57 -8.49 -25.53
CA GLU A 926 -17.02 -7.40 -26.34
C GLU A 926 -16.26 -7.98 -27.52
N VAL A 927 -16.52 -7.44 -28.71
CA VAL A 927 -16.00 -7.98 -29.98
C VAL A 927 -15.30 -6.92 -30.85
N ALA A 928 -15.45 -5.64 -30.52
CA ALA A 928 -14.75 -4.54 -31.19
C ALA A 928 -14.80 -3.27 -30.32
N ILE A 929 -13.74 -2.46 -30.40
CA ILE A 929 -13.64 -1.16 -29.73
C ILE A 929 -13.81 -0.05 -30.77
N PHE A 930 -14.64 0.95 -30.48
CA PHE A 930 -14.74 2.15 -31.31
C PHE A 930 -13.74 3.21 -30.84
N GLY A 931 -12.76 3.51 -31.68
CA GLY A 931 -11.70 4.49 -31.42
C GLY A 931 -12.19 5.95 -31.43
N ALA A 932 -11.28 6.86 -31.05
CA ALA A 932 -11.62 8.26 -30.73
C ALA A 932 -12.17 9.09 -31.91
N ASP A 933 -11.92 8.69 -33.16
CA ASP A 933 -12.40 9.38 -34.36
C ASP A 933 -13.75 8.80 -34.87
N SER A 934 -14.26 7.73 -34.24
CA SER A 934 -15.55 7.15 -34.55
C SER A 934 -16.69 8.09 -34.15
N THR A 935 -17.80 8.01 -34.89
CA THR A 935 -19.00 8.77 -34.54
C THR A 935 -19.60 8.25 -33.23
N ASP A 936 -19.91 9.16 -32.29
CA ASP A 936 -20.64 8.80 -31.05
C ASP A 936 -21.90 7.98 -31.39
N ILE A 937 -21.91 6.69 -31.05
CA ILE A 937 -23.07 5.80 -31.13
C ILE A 937 -23.83 5.88 -29.80
N SER A 938 -25.12 5.57 -29.81
CA SER A 938 -25.93 5.52 -28.59
C SER A 938 -27.04 4.49 -28.75
N ALA A 939 -27.62 4.05 -27.63
CA ALA A 939 -28.80 3.18 -27.55
C ALA A 939 -30.04 3.63 -28.37
N SER A 940 -30.02 4.85 -28.91
CA SER A 940 -31.11 5.42 -29.71
C SER A 940 -30.81 5.50 -31.21
N ASP A 941 -29.57 5.21 -31.58
CA ASP A 941 -29.11 5.21 -32.95
C ASP A 941 -29.32 3.84 -33.60
N THR A 942 -29.23 3.80 -34.92
CA THR A 942 -29.20 2.55 -35.66
C THR A 942 -27.87 2.40 -36.34
N ILE A 943 -27.34 1.19 -36.36
CA ILE A 943 -26.13 0.82 -37.11
C ILE A 943 -26.50 -0.16 -38.23
N THR A 944 -25.68 -0.20 -39.27
CA THR A 944 -25.78 -1.22 -40.32
C THR A 944 -24.90 -2.39 -39.95
N VAL A 945 -25.48 -3.60 -39.92
CA VAL A 945 -24.72 -4.83 -39.74
C VAL A 945 -24.96 -5.75 -40.93
N ILE A 946 -23.94 -6.51 -41.31
CA ILE A 946 -24.01 -7.56 -42.30
C ILE A 946 -24.05 -8.90 -41.56
N PHE A 947 -25.02 -9.73 -41.93
CA PHE A 947 -25.16 -11.07 -41.39
C PHE A 947 -25.60 -12.04 -42.49
N GLN A 948 -24.74 -13.03 -42.80
CA GLN A 948 -24.92 -13.99 -43.88
C GLN A 948 -25.15 -13.32 -45.25
N ASP A 949 -24.23 -12.43 -45.63
CA ASP A 949 -24.23 -11.67 -46.89
C ASP A 949 -25.49 -10.78 -47.10
N GLN A 950 -26.13 -10.35 -46.01
CA GLN A 950 -27.30 -9.46 -46.06
C GLN A 950 -27.15 -8.33 -45.04
N GLU A 951 -27.42 -7.09 -45.46
CA GLU A 951 -27.45 -5.92 -44.59
C GLU A 951 -28.75 -5.82 -43.79
N TYR A 952 -28.61 -5.45 -42.53
CA TYR A 952 -29.69 -5.14 -41.61
C TYR A 952 -29.37 -3.85 -40.88
N THR A 953 -30.27 -2.86 -40.94
CA THR A 953 -30.23 -1.70 -40.05
C THR A 953 -30.88 -2.08 -38.73
N ILE A 954 -30.12 -2.14 -37.64
CA ILE A 954 -30.56 -2.58 -36.31
C ILE A 954 -30.39 -1.46 -35.27
N ASN A 955 -31.14 -1.53 -34.17
CA ASN A 955 -30.84 -0.81 -32.95
C ASN A 955 -30.14 -1.78 -31.98
N PRO A 956 -28.86 -1.57 -31.64
CA PRO A 956 -28.13 -2.51 -30.79
C PRO A 956 -28.73 -2.64 -29.37
N ASP A 957 -29.29 -1.60 -28.77
CA ASP A 957 -29.85 -1.73 -27.41
C ASP A 957 -31.37 -1.97 -27.35
N GLY A 958 -32.00 -2.31 -28.50
CA GLY A 958 -33.43 -2.62 -28.63
C GLY A 958 -34.35 -1.43 -28.88
#